data_AF-A0A2Z6P1H0-F1
#
_entry.id   AF-A0A2Z6P1H0-F1
#
_cell.length_a   1.000
_cell.length_b   1.000
_cell.length_c   1.000
_cell.angle_alpha   90.00
_cell.angle_beta   90.00
_cell.angle_gamma   90.00
#
_symmetry.space_group_name_H-M   'P 1'
#
loop_
_entity.id
_entity.type
_entity.pdbx_description
1 polymer ?
#
loop_
_entity_poly.entity_id
_entity_poly.type
_entity_poly.pdbx_seq_one_letter_code
_entity_poly.pdbx_strand_id
1 'polypeptide(L)'
;MAFTATVLSWAILEYGHNMDAVKQLDYVVDSLKWITDYLVNAHPFAEVLYIQVGDPEVDHNCWERPENMTEKRPLTQVNSSYPGTEVAAETAAALASASLVFKEINLTYSQILLEHAQQLFTFADTYKVSYSVSIPQVGKYYNSSGYEDELLWASSWLYHATKDPSYLNYVTEKNENEFGSLGSSSWFSWDDKHAATQVLLSRVNFFGTRDVPDAENLDLQKYRETAEILMCKLLPDSPTATTNRTKSGLIWVAPWNSLQHSVASAFLAVLYSDYMSTSQTENLYCSGKMYKPIDLRKFAISQGLLILLPNALMCKLLNKVCHHDFEVEYVLGENPMSMSFLVGHGSEYPKYIHHRGSSIPVDAKTGCRDGFKWYDSPDPNPNVAFGALVGGPFFNETYNDFRNNSMQAEPTTYSNALLEMAGDEDIKMSGLKSLPSQSNETWKEGMERNQSQVDVLQEKLTELKACVEGSEEESKKELEVLWRRVKTTATLLTYLKSKARIMAIPHLAHTSCGIKKLDGVGFVDKDGIPLSGWSRNADLSSFDGEDEESWIGISRGEGLLDEQDTVYIGELLNSVQMVTDVMEALVKRVLLAESETKIQKEKVSLGQEEILLKSAQLENMSRKLEEMERFALGTNSILNDMRQRVLDLVEETTRQRERAAENEEELSRVKQEFVSLKSYVSSLIAVRETLLSSEKQFDTIEKLCER
;
A
#
# COMPACT_ATOMS: atom_id res chain seq x y z
N MET A 1 5.02 -9.90 1.08
CA MET A 1 4.85 -8.67 1.88
C MET A 1 5.57 -7.49 1.27
N ALA A 2 6.89 -7.55 1.04
CA ALA A 2 7.62 -6.44 0.38
C ALA A 2 7.00 -6.03 -0.97
N PHE A 3 6.70 -7.00 -1.85
CA PHE A 3 5.96 -6.78 -3.09
C PHE A 3 4.64 -5.99 -2.92
N THR A 4 3.85 -6.33 -1.90
CA THR A 4 2.60 -5.62 -1.57
C THR A 4 2.89 -4.14 -1.29
N ALA A 5 3.92 -3.82 -0.51
CA ALA A 5 4.31 -2.44 -0.24
C ALA A 5 4.82 -1.71 -1.49
N THR A 6 5.58 -2.38 -2.37
CA THR A 6 6.05 -1.77 -3.62
C THR A 6 4.89 -1.40 -4.53
N VAL A 7 3.93 -2.32 -4.72
CA VAL A 7 2.73 -2.07 -5.55
C VAL A 7 1.83 -1.00 -4.94
N LEU A 8 1.56 -1.03 -3.63
CA LEU A 8 0.80 0.02 -2.95
C LEU A 8 1.48 1.38 -3.09
N SER A 9 2.80 1.44 -2.96
CA SER A 9 3.56 2.67 -3.17
C SER A 9 3.40 3.18 -4.59
N TRP A 10 3.52 2.30 -5.59
CA TRP A 10 3.33 2.67 -6.99
C TRP A 10 1.92 3.19 -7.26
N ALA A 11 0.90 2.52 -6.71
CA ALA A 11 -0.49 2.94 -6.79
C ALA A 11 -0.73 4.33 -6.19
N ILE A 12 -0.19 4.60 -5.00
CA ILE A 12 -0.31 5.91 -4.34
C ILE A 12 0.40 7.00 -5.16
N LEU A 13 1.59 6.69 -5.72
CA LEU A 13 2.37 7.66 -6.49
C LEU A 13 1.65 8.10 -7.78
N GLU A 14 0.98 7.18 -8.46
CA GLU A 14 0.29 7.47 -9.72
C GLU A 14 -1.17 7.94 -9.47
N TYR A 15 -1.84 7.42 -8.44
CA TYR A 15 -3.29 7.58 -8.23
C TYR A 15 -3.71 8.09 -6.85
N GLY A 16 -2.77 8.56 -6.02
CA GLY A 16 -3.07 9.04 -4.66
C GLY A 16 -4.11 10.16 -4.61
N HIS A 17 -4.15 11.02 -5.63
CA HIS A 17 -5.18 12.07 -5.76
C HIS A 17 -6.60 11.50 -5.91
N ASN A 18 -6.75 10.38 -6.62
CA ASN A 18 -8.04 9.69 -6.77
C ASN A 18 -8.47 9.02 -5.48
N MET A 19 -7.49 8.43 -4.77
CA MET A 19 -7.73 7.86 -3.44
C MET A 19 -8.15 8.95 -2.44
N ASP A 20 -7.58 10.15 -2.53
CA ASP A 20 -7.97 11.29 -1.69
C ASP A 20 -9.40 11.77 -2.00
N ALA A 21 -9.76 11.83 -3.29
CA ALA A 21 -11.10 12.21 -3.72
C ALA A 21 -12.21 11.31 -3.13
N VAL A 22 -11.93 10.01 -2.92
CA VAL A 22 -12.82 9.05 -2.26
C VAL A 22 -12.53 8.85 -0.77
N LYS A 23 -11.66 9.67 -0.17
CA LYS A 23 -11.27 9.65 1.25
C LYS A 23 -10.68 8.30 1.70
N GLN A 24 -9.92 7.65 0.82
CA GLN A 24 -9.20 6.41 1.09
C GLN A 24 -7.69 6.60 1.25
N LEU A 25 -7.12 7.72 0.81
CA LEU A 25 -5.66 7.94 0.82
C LEU A 25 -5.03 7.70 2.20
N ASP A 26 -5.60 8.27 3.26
CA ASP A 26 -5.08 8.11 4.62
C ASP A 26 -5.01 6.64 5.05
N TYR A 27 -6.03 5.83 4.74
CA TYR A 27 -6.05 4.40 5.09
C TYR A 27 -4.99 3.58 4.33
N VAL A 28 -4.78 3.91 3.05
CA VAL A 28 -3.78 3.23 2.20
C VAL A 28 -2.37 3.63 2.65
N VAL A 29 -2.14 4.91 2.95
CA VAL A 29 -0.87 5.40 3.50
C VAL A 29 -0.57 4.77 4.86
N ASP A 30 -1.56 4.66 5.75
CA ASP A 30 -1.40 4.00 7.05
C ASP A 30 -1.06 2.50 6.88
N SER A 31 -1.71 1.83 5.92
CA SER A 31 -1.42 0.42 5.59
C SER A 31 -0.01 0.23 5.04
N LEU A 32 0.44 1.12 4.15
CA LEU A 32 1.81 1.14 3.66
C LEU A 32 2.80 1.41 4.80
N LYS A 33 2.49 2.34 5.70
CA LYS A 33 3.32 2.66 6.87
C LYS A 33 3.48 1.44 7.78
N TRP A 34 2.40 0.69 8.01
CA TRP A 34 2.45 -0.53 8.82
C TRP A 34 3.42 -1.57 8.26
N ILE A 35 3.39 -1.79 6.94
CA ILE A 35 4.29 -2.73 6.27
C ILE A 35 5.73 -2.22 6.33
N THR A 36 5.96 -0.94 6.04
CA THR A 36 7.30 -0.36 6.01
C THR A 36 7.95 -0.28 7.39
N ASP A 37 7.19 0.00 8.46
CA ASP A 37 7.67 -0.10 9.84
C ASP A 37 8.15 -1.52 10.17
N TYR A 38 7.42 -2.55 9.72
CA TYR A 38 7.86 -3.94 9.88
C TYR A 38 9.15 -4.21 9.11
N LEU A 39 9.24 -3.79 7.84
CA LEU A 39 10.42 -4.04 6.99
C LEU A 39 11.68 -3.33 7.51
N VAL A 40 11.54 -2.11 8.03
CA VAL A 40 12.64 -1.38 8.69
C VAL A 40 13.12 -2.15 9.93
N ASN A 41 12.20 -2.60 10.78
CA ASN A 41 12.54 -3.40 11.96
C ASN A 41 13.16 -4.77 11.60
N ALA A 42 12.78 -5.33 10.45
CA ALA A 42 13.33 -6.58 9.93
C ALA A 42 14.76 -6.43 9.38
N HIS A 43 15.25 -5.21 9.16
CA HIS A 43 16.60 -4.91 8.68
C HIS A 43 17.43 -4.15 9.75
N PRO A 44 17.88 -4.83 10.82
CA PRO A 44 18.59 -4.17 11.92
C PRO A 44 20.04 -3.80 11.60
N PHE A 45 20.66 -4.45 10.60
CA PHE A 45 22.04 -4.23 10.18
C PHE A 45 22.15 -4.36 8.67
N ALA A 46 23.09 -3.67 8.05
CA ALA A 46 23.23 -3.54 6.60
C ALA A 46 23.26 -4.86 5.79
N GLU A 47 23.73 -5.96 6.38
CA GLU A 47 23.81 -7.29 5.73
C GLU A 47 22.93 -8.34 6.44
N VAL A 48 21.89 -7.92 7.16
CA VAL A 48 20.98 -8.83 7.87
C VAL A 48 19.54 -8.42 7.63
N LEU A 49 18.77 -9.30 7.00
CA LEU A 49 17.34 -9.12 6.80
C LEU A 49 16.56 -10.32 7.33
N TYR A 50 15.62 -10.08 8.24
CA TYR A 50 14.65 -11.07 8.69
C TYR A 50 13.52 -11.21 7.65
N ILE A 51 13.40 -12.39 7.07
CA ILE A 51 12.51 -12.64 5.93
C ILE A 51 11.24 -13.40 6.32
N GLN A 52 11.22 -14.01 7.51
CA GLN A 52 10.07 -14.79 7.97
C GLN A 52 10.01 -14.84 9.50
N VAL A 53 8.79 -14.75 10.04
CA VAL A 53 8.48 -14.95 11.47
C VAL A 53 7.43 -16.04 11.60
N GLY A 54 7.83 -17.21 12.08
CA GLY A 54 7.00 -18.40 12.16
C GLY A 54 7.59 -19.57 11.38
N ASP A 55 7.26 -20.78 11.82
CA ASP A 55 7.50 -22.01 11.09
C ASP A 55 6.20 -22.38 10.34
N PRO A 56 6.21 -22.38 8.99
CA PRO A 56 5.00 -22.63 8.22
C PRO A 56 4.41 -24.02 8.44
N GLU A 57 5.22 -25.03 8.75
CA GLU A 57 4.72 -26.38 8.99
C GLU A 57 3.98 -26.44 10.34
N VAL A 58 4.51 -25.77 11.36
CA VAL A 58 3.83 -25.65 12.66
C VAL A 58 2.56 -24.79 12.53
N ASP A 59 2.66 -23.63 11.87
CA ASP A 59 1.55 -22.70 11.65
C ASP A 59 0.41 -23.34 10.84
N HIS A 60 0.73 -24.08 9.78
CA HIS A 60 -0.26 -24.70 8.91
C HIS A 60 -0.92 -25.93 9.51
N ASN A 61 -0.26 -26.60 10.46
CA ASN A 61 -0.85 -27.71 11.23
C ASN A 61 -1.83 -27.24 12.32
N CYS A 62 -1.99 -25.93 12.49
CA CYS A 62 -2.89 -25.30 13.45
C CYS A 62 -3.96 -24.45 12.75
N TRP A 63 -5.21 -24.52 13.22
CA TRP A 63 -6.32 -23.71 12.72
C TRP A 63 -6.93 -22.84 13.81
N GLU A 64 -6.16 -21.92 14.39
CA GLU A 64 -6.63 -21.06 15.49
C GLU A 64 -6.66 -19.58 15.12
N ARG A 65 -7.28 -18.75 15.96
CA ARG A 65 -7.24 -17.29 15.78
C ARG A 65 -5.81 -16.77 15.99
N PRO A 66 -5.30 -15.84 15.16
CA PRO A 66 -3.97 -15.26 15.34
C PRO A 66 -3.72 -14.70 16.74
N GLU A 67 -4.75 -14.15 17.40
CA GLU A 67 -4.67 -13.58 18.75
C GLU A 67 -4.48 -14.63 19.86
N ASN A 68 -4.76 -15.91 19.56
CA ASN A 68 -4.68 -17.02 20.51
C ASN A 68 -3.45 -17.91 20.31
N MET A 69 -2.63 -17.66 19.29
CA MET A 69 -1.45 -18.49 18.99
C MET A 69 -0.46 -18.47 20.16
N THR A 70 0.04 -19.64 20.55
CA THR A 70 0.98 -19.80 21.69
C THR A 70 2.28 -20.48 21.29
N GLU A 71 2.33 -21.02 20.09
CA GLU A 71 3.45 -21.72 19.50
C GLU A 71 4.65 -20.77 19.34
N LYS A 72 5.85 -21.34 19.42
CA LYS A 72 7.07 -20.59 19.13
C LYS A 72 7.06 -20.19 17.65
N ARG A 73 7.28 -18.91 17.38
CA ARG A 73 7.42 -18.36 16.02
C ARG A 73 8.90 -18.01 15.77
N PRO A 74 9.70 -18.94 15.22
CA PRO A 74 11.12 -18.70 14.99
C PRO A 74 11.34 -17.60 13.94
N LEU A 75 12.50 -16.95 14.02
CA LEU A 75 12.92 -15.94 13.06
C LEU A 75 13.84 -16.60 12.01
N THR A 76 13.54 -16.37 10.74
CA THR A 76 14.41 -16.75 9.61
C THR A 76 15.01 -15.49 9.02
N GLN A 77 16.32 -15.49 8.78
CA GLN A 77 17.04 -14.35 8.23
C GLN A 77 17.93 -14.77 7.05
N VAL A 78 18.19 -13.82 6.17
CA VAL A 78 19.25 -13.88 5.16
C VAL A 78 20.39 -12.96 5.60
N ASN A 79 21.62 -13.36 5.27
CA ASN A 79 22.83 -12.59 5.57
C ASN A 79 23.96 -12.96 4.60
N SER A 80 25.16 -12.40 4.77
CA SER A 80 26.30 -12.68 3.90
C SER A 80 26.75 -14.16 3.85
N SER A 81 26.38 -14.99 4.84
CA SER A 81 26.63 -16.45 4.81
C SER A 81 25.49 -17.26 4.18
N TYR A 82 24.26 -16.77 4.29
CA TYR A 82 23.05 -17.36 3.71
C TYR A 82 22.28 -16.27 2.94
N PRO A 83 22.74 -15.90 1.74
CA PRO A 83 22.19 -14.75 1.04
C PRO A 83 20.79 -15.01 0.51
N GLY A 84 20.07 -13.94 0.21
CA GLY A 84 18.75 -14.01 -0.39
C GLY A 84 18.48 -12.78 -1.22
N THR A 85 18.98 -12.80 -2.46
CA THR A 85 19.00 -11.65 -3.36
C THR A 85 17.59 -11.10 -3.62
N GLU A 86 16.64 -11.97 -3.96
CA GLU A 86 15.27 -11.61 -4.36
C GLU A 86 14.55 -10.84 -3.25
N VAL A 87 14.54 -11.43 -2.06
CA VAL A 87 13.80 -10.88 -0.93
C VAL A 87 14.46 -9.61 -0.40
N ALA A 88 15.79 -9.51 -0.47
CA ALA A 88 16.51 -8.29 -0.12
C ALA A 88 16.26 -7.17 -1.16
N ALA A 89 16.33 -7.48 -2.45
CA ALA A 89 16.07 -6.54 -3.53
C ALA A 89 14.60 -6.09 -3.58
N GLU A 90 13.63 -6.99 -3.42
CA GLU A 90 12.21 -6.61 -3.32
C GLU A 90 11.95 -5.74 -2.08
N THR A 91 12.61 -6.00 -0.96
CA THR A 91 12.52 -5.14 0.23
C THR A 91 13.15 -3.77 -0.03
N ALA A 92 14.26 -3.71 -0.76
CA ALA A 92 14.84 -2.44 -1.21
C ALA A 92 13.88 -1.67 -2.13
N ALA A 93 13.23 -2.34 -3.09
CA ALA A 93 12.22 -1.74 -3.97
C ALA A 93 11.04 -1.18 -3.18
N ALA A 94 10.53 -1.93 -2.20
CA ALA A 94 9.44 -1.52 -1.32
C ALA A 94 9.78 -0.26 -0.52
N LEU A 95 10.96 -0.21 0.09
CA LEU A 95 11.39 0.92 0.91
C LEU A 95 11.76 2.14 0.04
N ALA A 96 12.37 1.93 -1.13
CA ALA A 96 12.68 3.00 -2.09
C ALA A 96 11.41 3.65 -2.64
N SER A 97 10.45 2.85 -3.11
CA SER A 97 9.16 3.36 -3.61
C SER A 97 8.34 4.04 -2.52
N ALA A 98 8.28 3.47 -1.31
CA ALA A 98 7.61 4.10 -0.18
C ALA A 98 8.27 5.41 0.26
N SER A 99 9.61 5.53 0.15
CA SER A 99 10.30 6.79 0.46
C SER A 99 9.79 7.96 -0.37
N LEU A 100 9.40 7.72 -1.64
CA LEU A 100 8.80 8.74 -2.51
C LEU A 100 7.42 9.17 -2.01
N VAL A 101 6.57 8.22 -1.57
CA VAL A 101 5.24 8.51 -1.01
C VAL A 101 5.37 9.36 0.25
N PHE A 102 6.24 8.95 1.17
CA PHE A 102 6.42 9.66 2.44
C PHE A 102 7.24 10.94 2.32
N LYS A 103 7.82 11.26 1.16
CA LYS A 103 8.67 12.45 1.00
C LYS A 103 7.96 13.74 1.37
N GLU A 104 6.71 13.88 0.93
CA GLU A 104 5.87 15.06 1.20
C GLU A 104 5.06 14.95 2.51
N ILE A 105 4.95 13.74 3.08
CA ILE A 105 4.17 13.46 4.30
C ILE A 105 5.05 13.53 5.56
N ASN A 106 6.21 12.88 5.52
CA ASN A 106 7.19 12.80 6.60
C ASN A 106 8.60 12.60 6.02
N LEU A 107 9.30 13.71 5.80
CA LEU A 107 10.63 13.73 5.20
C LEU A 107 11.67 12.90 5.98
N THR A 108 11.62 12.93 7.32
CA THR A 108 12.55 12.16 8.16
C THR A 108 12.34 10.67 7.98
N TYR A 109 11.08 10.22 7.97
CA TYR A 109 10.77 8.81 7.73
C TYR A 109 11.15 8.39 6.31
N SER A 110 10.86 9.23 5.30
CA SER A 110 11.30 9.01 3.92
C SER A 110 12.82 8.77 3.80
N GLN A 111 13.63 9.57 4.51
CA GLN A 111 15.10 9.39 4.54
C GLN A 111 15.52 8.07 5.17
N ILE A 112 14.88 7.65 6.26
CA ILE A 112 15.13 6.35 6.91
C ILE A 112 14.81 5.20 5.94
N LEU A 113 13.67 5.25 5.26
CA LEU A 113 13.29 4.23 4.28
C LEU A 113 14.32 4.14 3.15
N LEU A 114 14.77 5.28 2.64
CA LEU A 114 15.74 5.34 1.55
C LEU A 114 17.11 4.79 1.96
N GLU A 115 17.58 5.09 3.18
CA GLU A 115 18.83 4.55 3.71
C GLU A 115 18.79 3.01 3.78
N HIS A 116 17.72 2.44 4.34
CA HIS A 116 17.53 0.99 4.38
C HIS A 116 17.46 0.38 2.97
N ALA A 117 16.79 1.05 2.03
CA ALA A 117 16.69 0.59 0.65
C ALA A 117 18.06 0.49 -0.04
N GLN A 118 18.91 1.51 0.13
CA GLN A 118 20.24 1.53 -0.46
C GLN A 118 21.16 0.45 0.14
N GLN A 119 21.09 0.25 1.45
CA GLN A 119 21.84 -0.81 2.14
C GLN A 119 21.41 -2.20 1.66
N LEU A 120 20.09 -2.47 1.63
CA LEU A 120 19.55 -3.76 1.18
C LEU A 120 19.85 -4.06 -0.29
N PHE A 121 19.78 -3.06 -1.17
CA PHE A 121 20.18 -3.24 -2.56
C PHE A 121 21.66 -3.57 -2.69
N THR A 122 22.53 -2.88 -1.95
CA THR A 122 23.96 -3.18 -1.92
C THR A 122 24.22 -4.59 -1.42
N PHE A 123 23.53 -5.02 -0.36
CA PHE A 123 23.60 -6.38 0.17
C PHE A 123 23.17 -7.42 -0.88
N ALA A 124 22.03 -7.20 -1.55
CA ALA A 124 21.52 -8.09 -2.60
C ALA A 124 22.48 -8.19 -3.80
N ASP A 125 22.98 -7.06 -4.32
CA ASP A 125 23.90 -7.04 -5.46
C ASP A 125 25.29 -7.65 -5.11
N THR A 126 25.72 -7.54 -3.85
CA THR A 126 27.02 -8.09 -3.41
C THR A 126 26.97 -9.61 -3.27
N TYR A 127 25.89 -10.15 -2.69
CA TYR A 127 25.78 -11.58 -2.37
C TYR A 127 24.68 -12.26 -3.19
N LYS A 128 24.93 -12.41 -4.49
CA LYS A 128 23.95 -12.97 -5.44
C LYS A 128 23.75 -14.48 -5.27
N VAL A 129 22.81 -14.87 -4.42
CA VAL A 129 22.32 -16.24 -4.28
C VAL A 129 20.83 -16.21 -3.96
N SER A 130 20.08 -17.09 -4.62
CA SER A 130 18.65 -17.22 -4.35
C SER A 130 18.38 -17.62 -2.90
N TYR A 131 17.42 -16.96 -2.25
CA TYR A 131 17.09 -17.28 -0.85
C TYR A 131 16.54 -18.70 -0.69
N SER A 132 15.86 -19.25 -1.70
CA SER A 132 15.39 -20.64 -1.67
C SER A 132 16.51 -21.66 -1.85
N VAL A 133 17.67 -21.26 -2.39
CA VAL A 133 18.88 -22.08 -2.40
C VAL A 133 19.58 -22.02 -1.05
N SER A 134 19.73 -20.83 -0.47
CA SER A 134 20.34 -20.65 0.86
C SER A 134 19.51 -21.28 1.98
N ILE A 135 18.19 -21.25 1.85
CA ILE A 135 17.22 -21.65 2.87
C ILE A 135 16.14 -22.55 2.23
N PRO A 136 16.43 -23.81 1.87
CA PRO A 136 15.53 -24.66 1.07
C PRO A 136 14.11 -24.85 1.62
N GLN A 137 13.90 -24.68 2.93
CA GLN A 137 12.59 -24.77 3.54
C GLN A 137 11.60 -23.69 3.06
N VAL A 138 12.08 -22.51 2.64
CA VAL A 138 11.19 -21.43 2.17
C VAL A 138 10.56 -21.76 0.81
N GLY A 139 11.31 -22.50 -0.03
CA GLY A 139 10.88 -22.87 -1.39
C GLY A 139 9.68 -23.82 -1.44
N LYS A 140 9.21 -24.35 -0.31
CA LYS A 140 7.96 -25.11 -0.23
C LYS A 140 6.71 -24.22 -0.32
N TYR A 141 6.85 -22.92 -0.02
CA TYR A 141 5.73 -21.99 0.11
C TYR A 141 5.86 -20.84 -0.89
N TYR A 142 6.94 -20.09 -0.78
CA TYR A 142 7.30 -19.03 -1.72
C TYR A 142 8.65 -19.42 -2.31
N ASN A 143 8.64 -20.10 -3.46
CA ASN A 143 9.87 -20.42 -4.17
C ASN A 143 10.23 -19.29 -5.14
N SER A 144 11.52 -19.01 -5.27
CA SER A 144 12.03 -18.08 -6.28
C SER A 144 12.18 -18.75 -7.65
N SER A 145 11.85 -18.04 -8.74
CA SER A 145 12.24 -18.42 -10.11
C SER A 145 13.53 -17.77 -10.62
N GLY A 146 14.05 -16.75 -9.94
CA GLY A 146 15.24 -15.98 -10.29
C GLY A 146 15.41 -14.77 -9.37
N TYR A 147 16.52 -14.06 -9.47
CA TYR A 147 16.74 -12.78 -8.75
C TYR A 147 17.06 -11.60 -9.66
N GLU A 148 17.21 -11.89 -10.94
CA GLU A 148 17.63 -10.96 -11.97
C GLU A 148 16.64 -9.80 -12.07
N ASP A 149 15.33 -10.11 -12.05
CA ASP A 149 14.27 -9.12 -12.14
C ASP A 149 14.10 -8.30 -10.87
N GLU A 150 14.24 -8.86 -9.66
CA GLU A 150 14.18 -8.04 -8.44
C GLU A 150 15.34 -7.05 -8.37
N LEU A 151 16.53 -7.40 -8.85
CA LEU A 151 17.66 -6.47 -8.90
C LEU A 151 17.36 -5.31 -9.85
N LEU A 152 16.82 -5.57 -11.04
CA LEU A 152 16.44 -4.51 -11.98
C LEU A 152 15.28 -3.66 -11.42
N TRP A 153 14.31 -4.29 -10.78
CA TRP A 153 13.16 -3.66 -10.15
C TRP A 153 13.59 -2.71 -9.03
N ALA A 154 14.42 -3.18 -8.11
CA ALA A 154 14.95 -2.40 -7.00
C ALA A 154 15.81 -1.22 -7.47
N SER A 155 16.70 -1.46 -8.44
CA SER A 155 17.53 -0.40 -9.02
C SER A 155 16.67 0.66 -9.71
N SER A 156 15.61 0.25 -10.43
CA SER A 156 14.67 1.18 -11.05
C SER A 156 13.99 2.07 -10.01
N TRP A 157 13.47 1.51 -8.91
CA TRP A 157 12.87 2.32 -7.83
C TRP A 157 13.87 3.22 -7.12
N LEU A 158 15.10 2.75 -6.89
CA LEU A 158 16.17 3.58 -6.32
C LEU A 158 16.55 4.74 -7.24
N TYR A 159 16.57 4.53 -8.56
CA TYR A 159 16.72 5.63 -9.51
C TYR A 159 15.57 6.62 -9.40
N HIS A 160 14.33 6.15 -9.33
CA HIS A 160 13.17 7.03 -9.16
C HIS A 160 13.25 7.86 -7.87
N ALA A 161 13.72 7.27 -6.77
CA ALA A 161 13.85 7.89 -5.45
C ALA A 161 15.02 8.87 -5.34
N THR A 162 16.20 8.50 -5.84
CA THR A 162 17.46 9.24 -5.65
C THR A 162 17.84 10.16 -6.80
N LYS A 163 17.40 9.83 -8.03
CA LYS A 163 17.92 10.38 -9.29
C LYS A 163 19.41 10.16 -9.51
N ASP A 164 20.04 9.20 -8.82
CA ASP A 164 21.41 8.81 -9.05
C ASP A 164 21.53 8.01 -10.37
N PRO A 165 22.27 8.49 -11.39
CA PRO A 165 22.45 7.81 -12.66
C PRO A 165 23.05 6.40 -12.52
N SER A 166 23.76 6.09 -11.44
CA SER A 166 24.36 4.75 -11.26
C SER A 166 23.30 3.65 -11.25
N TYR A 167 22.11 3.93 -10.72
CA TYR A 167 21.01 2.98 -10.68
C TYR A 167 20.31 2.83 -12.03
N LEU A 168 20.27 3.88 -12.86
CA LEU A 168 19.73 3.76 -14.22
C LEU A 168 20.71 2.95 -15.09
N ASN A 169 22.00 3.32 -15.05
CA ASN A 169 23.07 2.61 -15.74
C ASN A 169 23.16 1.12 -15.35
N TYR A 170 22.87 0.78 -14.08
CA TYR A 170 22.80 -0.61 -13.62
C TYR A 170 21.79 -1.43 -14.42
N VAL A 171 20.67 -0.83 -14.81
CA VAL A 171 19.54 -1.50 -15.47
C VAL A 171 19.67 -1.44 -17.00
N THR A 172 20.24 -0.36 -17.56
CA THR A 172 20.34 -0.15 -19.01
C THR A 172 21.63 -0.68 -19.64
N GLU A 173 22.81 -0.49 -19.03
CA GLU A 173 24.07 -0.93 -19.65
C GLU A 173 24.64 -2.16 -18.95
N LYS A 174 24.73 -2.13 -17.62
CA LYS A 174 25.50 -3.14 -16.86
C LYS A 174 24.86 -4.52 -16.91
N ASN A 175 23.55 -4.62 -16.74
CA ASN A 175 22.85 -5.89 -16.59
C ASN A 175 21.68 -6.09 -17.56
N GLU A 176 21.44 -5.16 -18.50
CA GLU A 176 20.31 -5.23 -19.44
C GLU A 176 20.26 -6.55 -20.22
N ASN A 177 21.39 -6.96 -20.81
CA ASN A 177 21.45 -8.16 -21.63
C ASN A 177 21.32 -9.46 -20.81
N GLU A 178 21.78 -9.45 -19.56
CA GLU A 178 21.77 -10.64 -18.71
C GLU A 178 20.44 -10.79 -17.97
N PHE A 179 19.90 -9.69 -17.43
CA PHE A 179 18.76 -9.69 -16.52
C PHE A 179 17.49 -9.11 -17.15
N GLY A 180 17.58 -8.32 -18.23
CA GLY A 180 16.45 -7.54 -18.74
C GLY A 180 15.36 -8.34 -19.46
N SER A 181 15.68 -9.56 -19.92
CA SER A 181 14.76 -10.45 -20.65
C SER A 181 14.04 -9.75 -21.83
N LEU A 182 14.74 -8.82 -22.49
CA LEU A 182 14.18 -7.92 -23.49
C LEU A 182 13.70 -8.65 -24.75
N GLY A 183 12.61 -8.15 -25.34
CA GLY A 183 11.93 -8.80 -26.46
C GLY A 183 11.06 -10.00 -26.07
N SER A 184 11.03 -10.36 -24.79
CA SER A 184 10.12 -11.36 -24.23
C SER A 184 9.20 -10.72 -23.18
N SER A 185 7.98 -11.25 -23.06
CA SER A 185 7.02 -10.78 -22.05
C SER A 185 6.76 -11.88 -21.05
N SER A 186 6.82 -11.50 -19.78
CA SER A 186 6.46 -12.31 -18.62
C SER A 186 5.14 -11.85 -18.01
N TRP A 187 4.76 -12.46 -16.88
CA TRP A 187 3.56 -12.11 -16.14
C TRP A 187 3.92 -11.51 -14.80
N PHE A 188 3.52 -10.26 -14.57
CA PHE A 188 3.84 -9.56 -13.32
C PHE A 188 3.23 -10.26 -12.11
N SER A 189 4.07 -10.56 -11.13
CA SER A 189 3.69 -11.29 -9.91
C SER A 189 4.64 -10.98 -8.76
N TRP A 190 4.40 -11.56 -7.59
CA TRP A 190 5.35 -11.47 -6.47
C TRP A 190 6.71 -12.12 -6.75
N ASP A 191 6.82 -12.97 -7.79
CA ASP A 191 8.01 -13.73 -8.17
C ASP A 191 8.65 -13.28 -9.49
N ASP A 192 7.93 -12.54 -10.36
CA ASP A 192 8.48 -12.05 -11.65
C ASP A 192 8.10 -10.59 -11.88
N LYS A 193 9.12 -9.72 -11.95
CA LYS A 193 9.04 -8.26 -11.97
C LYS A 193 9.42 -7.70 -13.35
N HIS A 194 9.79 -8.52 -14.33
CA HIS A 194 10.25 -8.04 -15.64
C HIS A 194 9.19 -7.18 -16.32
N ALA A 195 7.95 -7.67 -16.40
CA ALA A 195 6.83 -6.96 -17.00
C ALA A 195 6.59 -5.57 -16.38
N ALA A 196 6.62 -5.48 -15.05
CA ALA A 196 6.47 -4.21 -14.35
C ALA A 196 7.68 -3.29 -14.51
N THR A 197 8.89 -3.84 -14.47
CA THR A 197 10.13 -3.09 -14.68
C THR A 197 10.16 -2.46 -16.08
N GLN A 198 9.74 -3.20 -17.10
CA GLN A 198 9.62 -2.70 -18.48
C GLN A 198 8.62 -1.53 -18.56
N VAL A 199 7.46 -1.65 -17.92
CA VAL A 199 6.47 -0.55 -17.86
C VAL A 199 7.01 0.64 -17.06
N LEU A 200 7.64 0.43 -15.92
CA LEU A 200 8.22 1.48 -15.09
C LEU A 200 9.33 2.25 -15.83
N LEU A 201 10.24 1.55 -16.52
CA LEU A 201 11.30 2.19 -17.31
C LEU A 201 10.78 2.85 -18.58
N SER A 202 9.72 2.31 -19.19
CA SER A 202 9.03 2.99 -20.30
C SER A 202 8.55 4.38 -19.89
N ARG A 203 8.14 4.56 -18.62
CA ARG A 203 7.77 5.87 -18.06
C ARG A 203 8.94 6.87 -18.15
N VAL A 204 10.16 6.42 -17.86
CA VAL A 204 11.37 7.25 -17.99
C VAL A 204 11.62 7.58 -19.47
N ASN A 205 11.37 6.65 -20.38
CA ASN A 205 11.44 6.93 -21.82
C ASN A 205 10.38 7.95 -22.28
N PHE A 206 9.14 7.85 -21.78
CA PHE A 206 8.04 8.75 -22.13
C PHE A 206 8.25 10.19 -21.62
N PHE A 207 8.77 10.35 -20.40
CA PHE A 207 8.78 11.64 -19.69
C PHE A 207 10.18 12.13 -19.28
N GLY A 208 11.23 11.36 -19.55
CA GLY A 208 12.60 11.72 -19.20
C GLY A 208 13.06 13.01 -19.87
N THR A 209 13.97 13.73 -19.22
CA THR A 209 14.56 14.95 -19.80
C THR A 209 15.54 14.61 -20.92
N ARG A 210 15.88 15.60 -21.75
CA ARG A 210 16.93 15.48 -22.79
C ARG A 210 18.35 15.25 -22.22
N ASP A 211 18.48 15.10 -20.91
CA ASP A 211 19.76 14.98 -20.19
C ASP A 211 20.18 13.52 -19.97
N VAL A 212 19.33 12.55 -20.34
CA VAL A 212 19.71 11.12 -20.34
C VAL A 212 20.69 10.86 -21.49
N PRO A 213 21.87 10.22 -21.23
CA PRO A 213 22.81 9.85 -22.28
C PRO A 213 22.16 9.02 -23.41
N ASP A 214 22.65 9.20 -24.65
CA ASP A 214 22.08 8.54 -25.83
C ASP A 214 22.05 7.00 -25.71
N ALA A 215 23.05 6.40 -25.05
CA ALA A 215 23.12 4.95 -24.82
C ALA A 215 21.99 4.47 -23.89
N GLU A 216 21.87 5.04 -22.70
CA GLU A 216 20.78 4.72 -21.76
C GLU A 216 19.40 4.97 -22.39
N ASN A 217 19.26 6.00 -23.22
CA ASN A 217 18.01 6.28 -23.92
C ASN A 217 17.65 5.19 -24.96
N LEU A 218 18.63 4.62 -25.66
CA LEU A 218 18.42 3.49 -26.57
C LEU A 218 17.98 2.24 -25.80
N ASP A 219 18.55 1.98 -24.63
CA ASP A 219 18.17 0.82 -23.82
C ASP A 219 16.76 1.01 -23.21
N LEU A 220 16.45 2.22 -22.76
CA LEU A 220 15.09 2.59 -22.36
C LEU A 220 14.06 2.42 -23.48
N GLN A 221 14.43 2.64 -24.74
CA GLN A 221 13.57 2.33 -25.88
C GLN A 221 13.30 0.83 -26.00
N LYS A 222 14.29 -0.03 -25.79
CA LYS A 222 14.06 -1.49 -25.81
C LYS A 222 13.16 -1.95 -24.67
N TYR A 223 13.28 -1.35 -23.47
CA TYR A 223 12.34 -1.60 -22.36
C TYR A 223 10.91 -1.21 -22.74
N ARG A 224 10.74 -0.04 -23.37
CA ARG A 224 9.44 0.39 -23.89
C ARG A 224 8.92 -0.57 -24.96
N GLU A 225 9.71 -0.93 -25.96
CA GLU A 225 9.31 -1.90 -27.00
C GLU A 225 8.88 -3.23 -26.38
N THR A 226 9.56 -3.68 -25.33
CA THR A 226 9.20 -4.92 -24.62
C THR A 226 7.90 -4.77 -23.83
N ALA A 227 7.67 -3.62 -23.18
CA ALA A 227 6.38 -3.30 -22.57
C ALA A 227 5.24 -3.27 -23.61
N GLU A 228 5.50 -2.73 -24.80
CA GLU A 228 4.53 -2.71 -25.91
C GLU A 228 4.17 -4.13 -26.39
N ILE A 229 5.14 -5.06 -26.43
CA ILE A 229 4.86 -6.48 -26.70
C ILE A 229 3.88 -7.05 -25.68
N LEU A 230 4.06 -6.76 -24.38
CA LEU A 230 3.12 -7.18 -23.33
C LEU A 230 1.74 -6.57 -23.58
N MET A 231 1.65 -5.25 -23.77
CA MET A 231 0.37 -4.57 -24.04
C MET A 231 -0.36 -5.16 -25.25
N CYS A 232 0.38 -5.47 -26.31
CA CYS A 232 -0.16 -6.15 -27.49
C CYS A 232 -0.65 -7.57 -27.19
N LYS A 233 -0.05 -8.31 -26.26
CA LYS A 233 -0.57 -9.63 -25.80
C LYS A 233 -1.84 -9.50 -24.94
N LEU A 234 -1.97 -8.38 -24.23
CA LEU A 234 -3.11 -8.09 -23.35
C LEU A 234 -4.37 -7.62 -24.09
N LEU A 235 -4.28 -7.25 -25.37
CA LEU A 235 -5.44 -6.85 -26.14
C LEU A 235 -6.08 -8.07 -26.85
N PRO A 236 -7.37 -8.37 -26.65
CA PRO A 236 -7.98 -9.61 -27.16
C PRO A 236 -8.05 -9.68 -28.69
N ASP A 237 -8.26 -8.54 -29.37
CA ASP A 237 -8.34 -8.47 -30.83
C ASP A 237 -6.96 -8.32 -31.51
N SER A 238 -5.89 -8.32 -30.73
CA SER A 238 -4.52 -8.18 -31.21
C SER A 238 -4.08 -9.40 -32.01
N PRO A 239 -3.34 -9.24 -33.12
CA PRO A 239 -2.78 -10.38 -33.84
C PRO A 239 -1.80 -11.20 -32.99
N THR A 240 -1.27 -10.61 -31.91
CA THR A 240 -0.35 -11.25 -30.96
C THR A 240 -1.02 -11.50 -29.61
N ALA A 241 -2.35 -11.51 -29.53
CA ALA A 241 -3.08 -11.76 -28.29
C ALA A 241 -2.65 -13.10 -27.67
N THR A 242 -2.49 -13.11 -26.35
CA THR A 242 -2.12 -14.33 -25.61
C THR A 242 -3.24 -15.37 -25.60
N THR A 243 -2.86 -16.65 -25.60
CA THR A 243 -3.79 -17.78 -25.40
C THR A 243 -4.09 -18.05 -23.92
N ASN A 244 -3.38 -17.42 -22.99
CA ASN A 244 -3.58 -17.54 -21.54
C ASN A 244 -4.81 -16.76 -21.09
N ARG A 245 -5.99 -17.17 -21.58
CA ARG A 245 -7.28 -16.55 -21.31
C ARG A 245 -8.39 -17.57 -21.16
N THR A 246 -9.35 -17.28 -20.30
CA THR A 246 -10.60 -18.03 -20.23
C THR A 246 -11.51 -17.74 -21.42
N LYS A 247 -12.59 -18.49 -21.55
CA LYS A 247 -13.59 -18.29 -22.61
C LYS A 247 -14.21 -16.89 -22.57
N SER A 248 -14.41 -16.32 -21.38
CA SER A 248 -14.98 -14.98 -21.20
C SER A 248 -13.91 -13.86 -21.21
N GLY A 249 -12.64 -14.18 -21.47
CA GLY A 249 -11.59 -13.18 -21.72
C GLY A 249 -10.70 -12.81 -20.52
N LEU A 250 -10.92 -13.44 -19.35
CA LEU A 250 -10.05 -13.26 -18.17
C LEU A 250 -8.65 -13.79 -18.46
N ILE A 251 -7.61 -13.01 -18.18
CA ILE A 251 -6.22 -13.47 -18.17
C ILE A 251 -6.08 -14.59 -17.13
N TRP A 252 -5.66 -15.76 -17.58
CA TRP A 252 -5.52 -16.94 -16.72
C TRP A 252 -4.19 -17.63 -17.00
N VAL A 253 -3.27 -17.56 -16.04
CA VAL A 253 -1.88 -18.01 -16.19
C VAL A 253 -1.59 -19.24 -15.35
N ALA A 254 -2.10 -19.26 -14.12
CA ALA A 254 -1.87 -20.33 -13.16
C ALA A 254 -3.17 -20.70 -12.42
N PRO A 255 -3.32 -21.96 -11.97
CA PRO A 255 -4.50 -22.41 -11.25
C PRO A 255 -4.56 -21.93 -9.80
N TRP A 256 -3.40 -21.70 -9.17
CA TRP A 256 -3.31 -21.10 -7.85
C TRP A 256 -3.39 -19.58 -7.96
N ASN A 257 -4.34 -18.97 -7.25
CA ASN A 257 -4.51 -17.53 -7.23
C ASN A 257 -4.56 -16.93 -8.66
N SER A 258 -5.45 -17.48 -9.49
CA SER A 258 -5.57 -17.14 -10.91
C SER A 258 -5.78 -15.65 -11.14
N LEU A 259 -6.51 -14.97 -10.24
CA LEU A 259 -6.78 -13.54 -10.35
C LEU A 259 -5.56 -12.64 -10.17
N GLN A 260 -4.48 -13.11 -9.51
CA GLN A 260 -3.23 -12.35 -9.36
C GLN A 260 -2.76 -11.76 -10.68
N HIS A 261 -2.67 -12.60 -11.72
CA HIS A 261 -2.15 -12.20 -13.02
C HIS A 261 -3.14 -11.33 -13.79
N SER A 262 -4.45 -11.54 -13.57
CA SER A 262 -5.50 -10.73 -14.19
C SER A 262 -5.45 -9.29 -13.66
N VAL A 263 -5.44 -9.12 -12.34
CA VAL A 263 -5.35 -7.77 -11.73
C VAL A 263 -3.99 -7.12 -11.98
N ALA A 264 -2.90 -7.89 -11.99
CA ALA A 264 -1.57 -7.38 -12.34
C ALA A 264 -1.51 -6.86 -13.79
N SER A 265 -2.07 -7.61 -14.73
CA SER A 265 -2.12 -7.22 -16.14
C SER A 265 -2.99 -6.00 -16.35
N ALA A 266 -4.14 -5.92 -15.66
CA ALA A 266 -5.02 -4.77 -15.70
C ALA A 266 -4.31 -3.51 -15.19
N PHE A 267 -3.62 -3.60 -14.05
CA PHE A 267 -2.84 -2.52 -13.46
C PHE A 267 -1.79 -1.97 -14.44
N LEU A 268 -0.97 -2.85 -15.02
CA LEU A 268 0.05 -2.43 -15.98
C LEU A 268 -0.54 -1.81 -17.25
N ALA A 269 -1.70 -2.31 -17.71
CA ALA A 269 -2.39 -1.77 -18.88
C ALA A 269 -2.95 -0.36 -18.64
N VAL A 270 -3.50 -0.07 -17.45
CA VAL A 270 -3.95 1.30 -17.11
C VAL A 270 -2.77 2.25 -17.01
N LEU A 271 -1.71 1.87 -16.30
CA LEU A 271 -0.50 2.71 -16.21
C LEU A 271 0.06 3.04 -17.59
N TYR A 272 0.18 2.04 -18.46
CA TYR A 272 0.70 2.25 -19.81
C TYR A 272 -0.23 3.14 -20.65
N SER A 273 -1.55 2.96 -20.51
CA SER A 273 -2.55 3.82 -21.14
C SER A 273 -2.40 5.29 -20.69
N ASP A 274 -2.14 5.52 -19.41
CA ASP A 274 -1.93 6.86 -18.84
C ASP A 274 -0.64 7.48 -19.35
N TYR A 275 0.42 6.68 -19.48
CA TYR A 275 1.67 7.13 -20.06
C TYR A 275 1.49 7.53 -21.53
N MET A 276 0.77 6.73 -22.32
CA MET A 276 0.46 7.06 -23.71
C MET A 276 -0.38 8.34 -23.80
N SER A 277 -1.42 8.47 -22.98
CA SER A 277 -2.33 9.63 -23.00
C SER A 277 -1.61 10.92 -22.61
N THR A 278 -0.83 10.88 -21.52
CA THR A 278 -0.10 12.04 -21.00
C THR A 278 1.05 12.45 -21.93
N SER A 279 1.73 11.49 -22.57
CA SER A 279 2.79 11.75 -23.56
C SER A 279 2.27 12.10 -24.97
N GLN A 280 0.95 12.11 -25.19
CA GLN A 280 0.32 12.30 -26.50
C GLN A 280 0.72 11.24 -27.53
N THR A 281 1.05 10.03 -27.08
CA THR A 281 1.26 8.88 -27.96
C THR A 281 -0.10 8.34 -28.39
N GLU A 282 -0.53 8.69 -29.60
CA GLU A 282 -1.89 8.40 -30.07
C GLU A 282 -2.19 6.91 -30.22
N ASN A 283 -1.20 6.10 -30.60
CA ASN A 283 -1.43 4.71 -31.01
C ASN A 283 -0.29 3.78 -30.59
N LEU A 284 -0.67 2.57 -30.17
CA LEU A 284 0.16 1.38 -29.99
C LEU A 284 0.05 0.50 -31.24
N TYR A 285 1.17 0.13 -31.86
CA TYR A 285 1.20 -0.74 -33.03
C TYR A 285 1.42 -2.20 -32.65
N CYS A 286 0.45 -3.06 -32.95
CA CYS A 286 0.53 -4.50 -32.72
C CYS A 286 0.38 -5.25 -34.06
N SER A 287 1.50 -5.63 -34.67
CA SER A 287 1.55 -6.52 -35.85
C SER A 287 0.53 -6.19 -36.96
N GLY A 288 0.44 -4.91 -37.34
CA GLY A 288 -0.42 -4.43 -38.42
C GLY A 288 -1.76 -3.82 -37.98
N LYS A 289 -2.05 -3.82 -36.67
CA LYS A 289 -3.20 -3.11 -36.09
C LYS A 289 -2.75 -2.00 -35.14
N MET A 290 -3.57 -0.95 -35.07
CA MET A 290 -3.34 0.21 -34.19
C MET A 290 -4.37 0.20 -33.07
N TYR A 291 -3.91 0.43 -31.85
CA TYR A 291 -4.72 0.50 -30.64
C TYR A 291 -4.54 1.83 -29.94
N LYS A 292 -5.61 2.39 -29.41
CA LYS A 292 -5.59 3.65 -28.67
C LYS A 292 -5.44 3.39 -27.17
N PRO A 293 -5.05 4.38 -26.36
CA PRO A 293 -4.99 4.25 -24.91
C PRO A 293 -6.30 3.73 -24.30
N ILE A 294 -7.44 4.13 -24.85
CA ILE A 294 -8.77 3.68 -24.40
C ILE A 294 -8.97 2.16 -24.55
N ASP A 295 -8.30 1.51 -25.51
CA ASP A 295 -8.43 0.06 -25.71
C ASP A 295 -7.74 -0.72 -24.59
N LEU A 296 -6.60 -0.22 -24.08
CA LEU A 296 -5.92 -0.77 -22.90
C LEU A 296 -6.75 -0.58 -21.64
N ARG A 297 -7.42 0.57 -21.50
CA ARG A 297 -8.34 0.82 -20.36
C ARG A 297 -9.56 -0.10 -20.41
N LYS A 298 -10.17 -0.30 -21.57
CA LYS A 298 -11.26 -1.28 -21.75
C LYS A 298 -10.82 -2.69 -21.36
N PHE A 299 -9.61 -3.08 -21.77
CA PHE A 299 -9.05 -4.35 -21.31
C PHE A 299 -8.94 -4.39 -19.78
N ALA A 300 -8.37 -3.36 -19.14
CA ALA A 300 -8.23 -3.34 -17.69
C ALA A 300 -9.58 -3.43 -16.94
N ILE A 301 -10.58 -2.68 -17.39
CA ILE A 301 -11.97 -2.75 -16.88
C ILE A 301 -12.51 -4.18 -17.02
N SER A 302 -12.29 -4.82 -18.19
CA SER A 302 -12.77 -6.20 -18.41
C SER A 302 -12.22 -7.23 -17.42
N GLN A 303 -11.06 -6.97 -16.81
CA GLN A 303 -10.44 -7.89 -15.85
C GLN A 303 -10.91 -7.72 -14.41
N GLY A 304 -11.67 -6.66 -14.06
CA GLY A 304 -12.04 -6.41 -12.66
C GLY A 304 -11.34 -5.26 -11.96
N LEU A 305 -10.61 -4.40 -12.69
CA LEU A 305 -9.94 -3.27 -12.07
C LEU A 305 -10.92 -2.11 -11.92
N LEU A 306 -11.28 -1.84 -10.66
CA LEU A 306 -12.27 -0.83 -10.26
C LEU A 306 -11.79 0.58 -10.64
N ILE A 307 -12.17 1.05 -11.83
CA ILE A 307 -11.87 2.44 -12.17
C ILE A 307 -12.82 3.35 -11.38
N LEU A 308 -12.34 3.99 -10.30
CA LEU A 308 -13.10 4.94 -9.48
C LEU A 308 -13.36 6.24 -10.25
N LEU A 309 -14.18 6.17 -11.31
CA LEU A 309 -14.56 7.36 -12.06
C LEU A 309 -15.31 8.32 -11.12
N PRO A 310 -14.91 9.60 -11.02
CA PRO A 310 -15.62 10.62 -10.25
C PRO A 310 -17.11 10.71 -10.61
N ASN A 311 -17.48 10.30 -11.83
CA ASN A 311 -18.86 10.26 -12.30
C ASN A 311 -19.76 9.21 -11.61
N ALA A 312 -19.20 8.22 -10.91
CA ALA A 312 -19.98 7.21 -10.19
C ALA A 312 -20.76 7.81 -9.00
N LEU A 313 -20.20 8.84 -8.34
CA LEU A 313 -20.88 9.55 -7.25
C LEU A 313 -21.91 10.55 -7.79
N MET A 314 -21.63 11.18 -8.93
CA MET A 314 -22.53 12.17 -9.54
C MET A 314 -23.76 11.54 -10.22
N CYS A 315 -23.64 10.37 -10.88
CA CYS A 315 -24.80 9.66 -11.46
C CYS A 315 -25.75 9.12 -10.37
N LYS A 316 -25.23 8.67 -9.21
CA LYS A 316 -26.06 8.25 -8.06
C LYS A 316 -26.81 9.42 -7.42
N LEU A 317 -26.22 10.62 -7.40
CA LEU A 317 -26.84 11.81 -6.82
C LEU A 317 -27.87 12.50 -7.74
N LEU A 318 -27.76 12.35 -9.06
CA LEU A 318 -28.58 13.10 -10.02
C LEU A 318 -29.80 12.35 -10.58
N ASN A 319 -29.99 11.07 -10.25
CA ASN A 319 -31.12 10.24 -10.70
C ASN A 319 -31.39 10.37 -12.21
N LYS A 320 -30.33 10.55 -13.00
CA LYS A 320 -30.36 10.57 -14.46
C LYS A 320 -29.93 9.20 -14.96
N VAL A 321 -30.66 8.68 -15.95
CA VAL A 321 -30.22 7.55 -16.76
C VAL A 321 -28.97 7.97 -17.50
N CYS A 322 -27.81 7.58 -16.98
CA CYS A 322 -26.53 7.69 -17.68
C CYS A 322 -26.55 6.59 -18.76
N HIS A 323 -26.78 6.96 -20.04
CA HIS A 323 -26.76 6.05 -21.20
C HIS A 323 -25.32 5.61 -21.61
N HIS A 324 -24.49 5.35 -20.61
CA HIS A 324 -23.29 4.53 -20.71
C HIS A 324 -23.40 3.59 -19.53
N ASP A 325 -23.91 2.39 -19.81
CA ASP A 325 -24.05 1.30 -18.88
C ASP A 325 -22.73 1.13 -18.11
N PHE A 326 -22.79 1.11 -16.79
CA PHE A 326 -21.67 0.69 -15.96
C PHE A 326 -21.43 -0.80 -16.29
N GLU A 327 -20.44 -1.10 -17.14
CA GLU A 327 -19.93 -2.46 -17.35
C GLU A 327 -19.48 -2.97 -15.97
N VAL A 328 -20.24 -3.88 -15.38
CA VAL A 328 -19.88 -4.51 -14.12
C VAL A 328 -18.73 -5.47 -14.42
N GLU A 329 -17.67 -5.50 -13.64
CA GLU A 329 -16.40 -6.07 -14.11
C GLU A 329 -16.29 -7.57 -13.78
N TYR A 330 -15.40 -8.35 -14.43
CA TYR A 330 -15.31 -9.82 -14.22
C TYR A 330 -15.11 -10.19 -12.74
N VAL A 331 -14.25 -9.47 -12.00
CA VAL A 331 -14.03 -9.68 -10.56
C VAL A 331 -15.23 -9.25 -9.71
N LEU A 332 -16.06 -8.32 -10.20
CA LEU A 332 -17.15 -7.72 -9.43
C LEU A 332 -18.52 -8.33 -9.73
N GLY A 333 -18.67 -9.08 -10.83
CA GLY A 333 -19.88 -9.84 -11.09
C GLY A 333 -20.15 -10.23 -12.54
N GLU A 334 -19.54 -9.60 -13.55
CA GLU A 334 -19.71 -10.03 -14.95
C GLU A 334 -18.81 -11.20 -15.31
N ASN A 335 -19.09 -12.32 -14.66
CA ASN A 335 -18.52 -13.60 -14.97
C ASN A 335 -19.64 -14.64 -15.12
N PRO A 336 -19.35 -15.83 -15.68
CA PRO A 336 -20.35 -16.87 -15.88
C PRO A 336 -21.10 -17.31 -14.62
N MET A 337 -20.58 -16.99 -13.44
CA MET A 337 -21.19 -17.30 -12.14
C MET A 337 -22.05 -16.17 -11.57
N SER A 338 -22.02 -14.97 -12.17
CA SER A 338 -22.76 -13.79 -11.69
C SER A 338 -22.49 -13.47 -10.21
N MET A 339 -21.24 -13.69 -9.77
CA MET A 339 -20.80 -13.46 -8.38
C MET A 339 -19.55 -12.60 -8.33
N SER A 340 -19.39 -11.78 -7.28
CA SER A 340 -18.14 -11.07 -7.04
C SER A 340 -17.10 -12.00 -6.46
N PHE A 341 -15.84 -11.88 -6.87
CA PHE A 341 -14.68 -12.50 -6.21
C PHE A 341 -14.06 -11.61 -5.12
N LEU A 342 -14.63 -10.42 -4.89
CA LEU A 342 -14.27 -9.51 -3.81
C LEU A 342 -15.21 -9.73 -2.62
N VAL A 343 -14.68 -10.17 -1.49
CA VAL A 343 -15.48 -10.53 -0.31
C VAL A 343 -16.23 -9.30 0.23
N GLY A 344 -17.54 -9.45 0.40
CA GLY A 344 -18.43 -8.40 0.89
C GLY A 344 -18.88 -7.39 -0.16
N HIS A 345 -18.55 -7.61 -1.44
CA HIS A 345 -19.02 -6.78 -2.56
C HIS A 345 -20.14 -7.49 -3.35
N GLY A 346 -21.15 -6.73 -3.79
CA GLY A 346 -22.28 -7.27 -4.54
C GLY A 346 -23.25 -8.11 -3.69
N SER A 347 -24.27 -8.69 -4.35
CA SER A 347 -25.28 -9.55 -3.69
C SER A 347 -24.82 -10.99 -3.49
N GLU A 348 -23.86 -11.45 -4.30
CA GLU A 348 -23.30 -12.80 -4.32
C GLU A 348 -21.77 -12.68 -4.24
N TYR A 349 -21.15 -13.25 -3.21
CA TYR A 349 -19.69 -13.22 -2.98
C TYR A 349 -19.25 -14.43 -2.13
N PRO A 350 -17.95 -14.80 -2.13
CA PRO A 350 -17.41 -15.91 -1.35
C PRO A 350 -17.67 -15.79 0.15
N LYS A 351 -18.25 -16.84 0.73
CA LYS A 351 -18.61 -16.95 2.14
C LYS A 351 -17.74 -17.94 2.91
N TYR A 352 -16.98 -18.79 2.21
CA TYR A 352 -16.18 -19.87 2.80
C TYR A 352 -14.69 -19.71 2.50
N ILE A 353 -14.18 -18.48 2.58
CA ILE A 353 -12.77 -18.21 2.28
C ILE A 353 -11.81 -18.95 3.22
N HIS A 354 -10.67 -19.40 2.68
CA HIS A 354 -9.59 -20.07 3.42
C HIS A 354 -8.84 -19.07 4.31
N HIS A 355 -9.44 -18.67 5.43
CA HIS A 355 -8.85 -17.66 6.31
C HIS A 355 -9.23 -17.90 7.79
N ARG A 356 -8.24 -18.25 8.62
CA ARG A 356 -8.42 -18.61 10.04
C ARG A 356 -9.24 -17.58 10.81
N GLY A 357 -8.82 -16.31 10.79
CA GLY A 357 -9.49 -15.22 11.49
C GLY A 357 -10.90 -14.89 10.97
N SER A 358 -11.22 -15.28 9.73
CA SER A 358 -12.57 -15.10 9.14
C SER A 358 -13.49 -16.25 9.52
N SER A 359 -12.96 -17.49 9.51
CA SER A 359 -13.71 -18.71 9.78
C SER A 359 -14.08 -18.95 11.25
N ILE A 360 -13.36 -18.33 12.19
CA ILE A 360 -13.53 -18.56 13.63
C ILE A 360 -14.23 -17.34 14.29
N PRO A 361 -15.34 -17.52 15.04
CA PRO A 361 -16.03 -16.44 15.74
C PRO A 361 -15.11 -15.66 16.68
N VAL A 362 -15.32 -14.35 16.80
CA VAL A 362 -14.44 -13.45 17.57
C VAL A 362 -14.33 -13.86 19.04
N ASP A 363 -15.42 -14.35 19.62
CA ASP A 363 -15.55 -14.77 21.02
C ASP A 363 -15.11 -16.22 21.27
N ALA A 364 -14.80 -16.97 20.22
CA ALA A 364 -14.32 -18.34 20.35
C ALA A 364 -12.90 -18.39 20.90
N LYS A 365 -12.72 -19.15 21.99
CA LYS A 365 -11.40 -19.61 22.41
C LYS A 365 -11.08 -20.88 21.62
N THR A 366 -9.99 -20.83 20.89
CA THR A 366 -9.52 -21.92 20.03
C THR A 366 -8.08 -22.24 20.39
N GLY A 367 -7.75 -23.50 20.54
CA GLY A 367 -6.39 -23.98 20.37
C GLY A 367 -6.14 -24.50 18.96
N CYS A 368 -4.87 -24.78 18.68
CA CYS A 368 -4.37 -25.29 17.41
C CYS A 368 -5.24 -26.39 16.75
N ARG A 369 -5.69 -27.41 17.51
CA ARG A 369 -6.42 -28.57 16.94
C ARG A 369 -7.94 -28.46 16.98
N ASP A 370 -8.51 -27.90 18.04
CA ASP A 370 -9.96 -27.75 18.19
C ASP A 370 -10.55 -26.70 17.22
N GLY A 371 -9.70 -25.82 16.71
CA GLY A 371 -10.02 -24.86 15.67
C GLY A 371 -10.43 -25.47 14.30
N PHE A 372 -10.03 -26.70 14.00
CA PHE A 372 -10.41 -27.36 12.73
C PHE A 372 -11.91 -27.60 12.58
N LYS A 373 -12.69 -27.58 13.67
CA LYS A 373 -14.16 -27.66 13.55
C LYS A 373 -14.78 -26.48 12.79
N TRP A 374 -14.10 -25.33 12.76
CA TRP A 374 -14.52 -24.17 11.96
C TRP A 374 -14.01 -24.25 10.53
N TYR A 375 -12.83 -24.84 10.33
CA TYR A 375 -12.34 -25.19 8.99
C TYR A 375 -13.32 -26.11 8.26
N ASP A 376 -13.74 -27.20 8.92
CA ASP A 376 -14.66 -28.21 8.38
C ASP A 376 -16.15 -27.84 8.47
N SER A 377 -16.48 -26.64 8.98
CA SER A 377 -17.87 -26.22 9.20
C SER A 377 -18.64 -26.08 7.87
N PRO A 378 -19.90 -26.55 7.79
CA PRO A 378 -20.75 -26.27 6.64
C PRO A 378 -21.36 -24.86 6.64
N ASP A 379 -21.24 -24.11 7.74
CA ASP A 379 -21.80 -22.76 7.87
C ASP A 379 -20.84 -21.71 7.29
N PRO A 380 -21.33 -20.57 6.75
CA PRO A 380 -20.49 -19.45 6.30
C PRO A 380 -19.47 -18.97 7.34
N ASN A 381 -18.41 -18.30 6.89
CA ASN A 381 -17.49 -17.64 7.80
C ASN A 381 -18.22 -16.59 8.66
N PRO A 382 -18.09 -16.65 10.00
CA PRO A 382 -18.78 -15.75 10.90
C PRO A 382 -18.28 -14.30 10.81
N ASN A 383 -17.03 -14.09 10.42
CA ASN A 383 -16.47 -12.74 10.25
C ASN A 383 -16.18 -12.49 8.76
N VAL A 384 -16.84 -11.49 8.20
CA VAL A 384 -16.66 -11.11 6.79
C VAL A 384 -15.34 -10.34 6.63
N ALA A 385 -14.41 -10.88 5.84
CA ALA A 385 -13.14 -10.22 5.51
C ALA A 385 -13.37 -9.24 4.34
N PHE A 386 -14.01 -8.10 4.63
CA PHE A 386 -14.37 -7.11 3.61
C PHE A 386 -13.15 -6.70 2.76
N GLY A 387 -13.35 -6.69 1.45
CA GLY A 387 -12.32 -6.29 0.48
C GLY A 387 -11.28 -7.36 0.19
N ALA A 388 -11.33 -8.54 0.81
CA ALA A 388 -10.41 -9.63 0.47
C ALA A 388 -10.69 -10.15 -0.94
N LEU A 389 -9.68 -10.15 -1.81
CA LEU A 389 -9.75 -10.76 -3.14
C LEU A 389 -9.34 -12.22 -3.02
N VAL A 390 -10.26 -13.14 -3.33
CA VAL A 390 -9.95 -14.57 -3.33
C VAL A 390 -9.08 -14.96 -4.52
N GLY A 391 -8.47 -16.14 -4.48
CA GLY A 391 -7.62 -16.64 -5.56
C GLY A 391 -8.31 -16.72 -6.93
N GLY A 392 -9.61 -17.00 -6.97
CA GLY A 392 -10.45 -16.89 -8.17
C GLY A 392 -10.79 -18.20 -8.88
N PRO A 393 -11.35 -18.13 -10.10
CA PRO A 393 -11.90 -19.29 -10.76
C PRO A 393 -10.83 -20.20 -11.39
N PHE A 394 -11.20 -21.46 -11.64
CA PHE A 394 -10.44 -22.36 -12.50
C PHE A 394 -10.57 -21.93 -13.96
N PHE A 395 -9.79 -22.56 -14.85
CA PHE A 395 -9.74 -22.22 -16.27
C PHE A 395 -11.12 -22.34 -16.97
N ASN A 396 -11.97 -23.26 -16.51
CA ASN A 396 -13.35 -23.42 -16.99
C ASN A 396 -14.34 -22.43 -16.36
N GLU A 397 -13.84 -21.42 -15.65
CA GLU A 397 -14.60 -20.33 -15.04
C GLU A 397 -15.53 -20.81 -13.91
N THR A 398 -15.23 -21.95 -13.29
CA THR A 398 -15.91 -22.42 -12.09
C THR A 398 -15.17 -22.01 -10.83
N TYR A 399 -15.94 -21.65 -9.79
CA TYR A 399 -15.46 -21.32 -8.46
C TYR A 399 -16.19 -22.17 -7.43
N ASN A 400 -15.43 -22.95 -6.65
CA ASN A 400 -16.00 -23.77 -5.59
C ASN A 400 -15.69 -23.12 -4.25
N ASP A 401 -16.70 -22.49 -3.65
CA ASP A 401 -16.60 -21.74 -2.40
C ASP A 401 -16.50 -22.68 -1.18
N PHE A 402 -15.31 -23.25 -0.98
CA PHE A 402 -15.00 -24.13 0.14
C PHE A 402 -13.69 -23.71 0.81
N ARG A 403 -13.66 -23.74 2.15
CA ARG A 403 -12.45 -23.40 2.91
C ARG A 403 -11.28 -24.30 2.59
N ASN A 404 -11.51 -25.58 2.29
CA ASN A 404 -10.43 -26.51 1.96
C ASN A 404 -9.87 -26.34 0.54
N ASN A 405 -10.48 -25.46 -0.27
CA ASN A 405 -10.05 -25.15 -1.61
C ASN A 405 -9.18 -23.88 -1.63
N SER A 406 -8.00 -23.95 -1.00
CA SER A 406 -7.08 -22.81 -0.90
C SER A 406 -6.65 -22.26 -2.27
N MET A 407 -6.61 -23.08 -3.32
CA MET A 407 -6.34 -22.62 -4.70
C MET A 407 -7.23 -21.45 -5.14
N GLN A 408 -8.52 -21.53 -4.82
CA GLN A 408 -9.53 -20.55 -5.26
C GLN A 408 -9.95 -19.61 -4.14
N ALA A 409 -10.06 -20.11 -2.91
CA ALA A 409 -10.71 -19.43 -1.80
C ALA A 409 -9.73 -18.70 -0.86
N GLU A 410 -8.41 -18.79 -1.09
CA GLU A 410 -7.39 -18.12 -0.26
C GLU A 410 -7.18 -16.67 -0.73
N PRO A 411 -7.42 -15.68 0.14
CA PRO A 411 -7.05 -14.30 -0.14
C PRO A 411 -5.57 -14.06 0.13
N THR A 412 -4.95 -13.14 -0.62
CA THR A 412 -3.52 -12.83 -0.47
C THR A 412 -3.26 -11.33 -0.50
N THR A 413 -2.28 -10.87 0.27
CA THR A 413 -1.97 -9.43 0.36
C THR A 413 -1.52 -8.85 -0.98
N TYR A 414 -0.79 -9.63 -1.78
CA TYR A 414 -0.21 -9.16 -3.03
C TYR A 414 -1.22 -9.06 -4.19
N SER A 415 -2.26 -9.90 -4.23
CA SER A 415 -3.34 -9.75 -5.21
C SER A 415 -4.21 -8.54 -4.86
N ASN A 416 -4.48 -8.33 -3.57
CA ASN A 416 -5.24 -7.18 -3.08
C ASN A 416 -4.60 -5.83 -3.42
N ALA A 417 -3.28 -5.69 -3.24
CA ALA A 417 -2.57 -4.43 -3.53
C ALA A 417 -2.70 -3.95 -4.98
N LEU A 418 -2.90 -4.89 -5.93
CA LEU A 418 -3.07 -4.58 -7.35
C LEU A 418 -4.49 -4.12 -7.70
N LEU A 419 -5.47 -4.38 -6.83
CA LEU A 419 -6.87 -4.01 -7.01
C LEU A 419 -7.19 -2.61 -6.48
N GLU A 420 -6.42 -2.09 -5.52
CA GLU A 420 -6.65 -0.80 -4.87
C GLU A 420 -6.27 0.39 -5.78
N MET A 421 -6.92 0.58 -6.95
CA MET A 421 -6.51 1.65 -7.89
C MET A 421 -7.62 2.34 -8.71
N ALA A 422 -7.61 3.68 -8.58
CA ALA A 422 -7.75 4.77 -9.59
C ALA A 422 -9.04 5.00 -10.37
N GLY A 423 -9.48 6.26 -10.50
CA GLY A 423 -10.26 6.67 -11.67
C GLY A 423 -10.05 8.11 -12.11
N ASP A 424 -10.36 8.35 -13.37
CA ASP A 424 -9.86 9.47 -14.18
C ASP A 424 -10.58 10.80 -13.91
N GLU A 425 -9.84 11.90 -13.74
CA GLU A 425 -10.31 13.27 -13.94
C GLU A 425 -9.68 13.86 -15.20
N ASP A 426 -10.45 13.85 -16.28
CA ASP A 426 -10.18 14.68 -17.46
C ASP A 426 -10.58 16.14 -17.13
N ILE A 427 -9.84 16.80 -16.22
CA ILE A 427 -9.99 18.23 -15.92
C ILE A 427 -8.77 18.99 -16.42
N LYS A 428 -8.97 19.69 -17.54
CA LYS A 428 -8.09 20.77 -17.99
C LYS A 428 -7.90 21.79 -16.86
N MET A 429 -6.67 21.82 -16.36
CA MET A 429 -6.15 22.73 -15.36
C MET A 429 -6.04 24.17 -15.91
N SER A 430 -7.17 24.87 -16.05
CA SER A 430 -7.20 26.31 -16.26
C SER A 430 -8.44 26.94 -15.62
N GLY A 431 -8.38 27.22 -14.31
CA GLY A 431 -9.47 27.96 -13.67
C GLY A 431 -9.61 27.83 -12.16
N LEU A 432 -8.55 27.58 -11.39
CA LEU A 432 -8.68 27.63 -9.94
C LEU A 432 -8.65 29.09 -9.44
N LYS A 433 -9.82 29.73 -9.46
CA LYS A 433 -10.14 30.80 -8.51
C LYS A 433 -11.45 30.44 -7.81
N SER A 434 -11.29 30.10 -6.53
CA SER A 434 -12.26 30.23 -5.43
C SER A 434 -13.68 29.67 -5.65
N LEU A 435 -14.01 28.56 -4.99
CA LEU A 435 -15.41 28.26 -4.65
C LEU A 435 -15.53 27.53 -3.31
N PRO A 436 -16.24 28.16 -2.35
CA PRO A 436 -17.32 27.50 -1.65
C PRO A 436 -18.63 28.26 -1.90
N SER A 437 -19.52 27.75 -2.76
CA SER A 437 -20.92 28.21 -2.85
C SER A 437 -21.86 27.37 -3.76
N GLN A 438 -21.36 26.41 -4.54
CA GLN A 438 -22.12 25.84 -5.68
C GLN A 438 -23.33 24.95 -5.32
N SER A 439 -23.41 24.38 -4.11
CA SER A 439 -24.50 23.48 -3.70
C SER A 439 -25.78 24.21 -3.25
N ASN A 440 -25.66 25.44 -2.74
CA ASN A 440 -26.82 26.24 -2.32
C ASN A 440 -27.58 26.85 -3.50
N GLU A 441 -26.92 27.02 -4.65
CA GLU A 441 -27.54 27.64 -5.84
C GLU A 441 -28.44 26.65 -6.59
N THR A 442 -28.05 25.38 -6.70
CA THR A 442 -28.78 24.35 -7.47
C THR A 442 -30.14 23.98 -6.86
N TRP A 443 -30.23 23.83 -5.53
CA TRP A 443 -31.51 23.60 -4.85
C TRP A 443 -32.43 24.82 -4.90
N LYS A 444 -31.85 26.01 -4.78
CA LYS A 444 -32.57 27.28 -4.86
C LYS A 444 -33.17 27.48 -6.25
N GLU A 445 -32.41 27.18 -7.30
CA GLU A 445 -32.89 27.20 -8.69
C GLU A 445 -33.99 26.15 -8.94
N GLY A 446 -33.88 24.95 -8.36
CA GLY A 446 -34.91 23.91 -8.46
C GLY A 446 -36.23 24.30 -7.80
N MET A 447 -36.19 24.85 -6.59
CA MET A 447 -37.38 25.37 -5.90
C MET A 447 -37.99 26.57 -6.61
N GLU A 448 -37.17 27.48 -7.15
CA GLU A 448 -37.64 28.62 -7.94
C GLU A 448 -38.29 28.18 -9.25
N ARG A 449 -37.76 27.15 -9.92
CA ARG A 449 -38.36 26.55 -11.11
C ARG A 449 -39.72 25.91 -10.79
N ASN A 450 -39.81 25.11 -9.74
CA ASN A 450 -41.08 24.47 -9.36
C ASN A 450 -42.13 25.49 -8.93
N GLN A 451 -41.74 26.55 -8.21
CA GLN A 451 -42.64 27.66 -7.89
C GLN A 451 -43.15 28.35 -9.15
N SER A 452 -42.26 28.65 -10.12
CA SER A 452 -42.65 29.28 -11.39
C SER A 452 -43.65 28.43 -12.19
N GLN A 453 -43.52 27.09 -12.14
CA GLN A 453 -44.46 26.19 -12.80
C GLN A 453 -45.84 26.21 -12.14
N VAL A 454 -45.90 26.29 -10.81
CA VAL A 454 -47.14 26.42 -10.05
C VAL A 454 -47.80 27.78 -10.32
N ASP A 455 -47.02 28.85 -10.39
CA ASP A 455 -47.52 30.19 -10.69
C ASP A 455 -48.13 30.26 -12.11
N VAL A 456 -47.48 29.64 -13.12
CA VAL A 456 -47.99 29.53 -14.49
C VAL A 456 -49.28 28.71 -14.56
N LEU A 457 -49.37 27.61 -13.79
CA LEU A 457 -50.58 26.80 -13.71
C LEU A 457 -51.72 27.59 -13.07
N GLN A 458 -51.42 28.40 -12.05
CA GLN A 458 -52.39 29.25 -11.38
C GLN A 458 -52.92 30.35 -12.31
N GLU A 459 -52.07 30.96 -13.14
CA GLU A 459 -52.49 31.94 -14.15
C GLU A 459 -53.41 31.31 -15.21
N LYS A 460 -53.01 30.18 -15.79
CA LYS A 460 -53.82 29.44 -16.79
C LYS A 460 -55.17 28.99 -16.23
N LEU A 461 -55.22 28.59 -14.97
CA LEU A 461 -56.48 28.18 -14.33
C LEU A 461 -57.39 29.38 -14.05
N THR A 462 -56.83 30.56 -13.82
CA THR A 462 -57.58 31.83 -13.67
C THR A 462 -58.22 32.24 -15.00
N GLU A 463 -57.46 32.14 -16.09
CA GLU A 463 -57.94 32.41 -17.45
C GLU A 463 -59.06 31.43 -17.87
N LEU A 464 -58.88 30.14 -17.59
CA LEU A 464 -59.91 29.11 -17.84
C LEU A 464 -61.19 29.38 -17.03
N LYS A 465 -61.07 29.85 -15.78
CA LYS A 465 -62.23 30.19 -14.95
C LYS A 465 -63.05 31.36 -15.53
N ALA A 466 -62.39 32.33 -16.16
CA ALA A 466 -63.06 33.45 -16.83
C ALA A 466 -63.76 33.03 -18.14
N CYS A 467 -63.27 32.00 -18.84
CA CYS A 467 -63.84 31.51 -20.09
C CYS A 467 -65.11 30.62 -19.91
N VAL A 468 -65.36 30.10 -18.71
CA VAL A 468 -66.39 29.07 -18.43
C VAL A 468 -67.70 29.66 -17.88
N GLU A 469 -67.89 30.98 -17.92
CA GLU A 469 -69.12 31.62 -17.41
C GLU A 469 -70.44 31.15 -18.07
N GLY A 470 -70.39 30.37 -19.18
CA GLY A 470 -71.56 29.87 -19.91
C GLY A 470 -71.78 28.34 -20.04
N SER A 471 -71.03 27.44 -19.37
CA SER A 471 -71.21 25.98 -19.53
C SER A 471 -71.73 25.24 -18.29
N GLU A 472 -72.09 23.95 -18.50
CA GLU A 472 -72.75 23.01 -17.58
C GLU A 472 -72.14 22.96 -16.15
N GLU A 473 -73.01 22.79 -15.16
CA GLU A 473 -72.74 22.85 -13.71
C GLU A 473 -71.62 21.88 -13.23
N GLU A 474 -71.40 20.77 -13.93
CA GLU A 474 -70.44 19.72 -13.60
C GLU A 474 -68.99 20.18 -13.84
N SER A 475 -68.72 20.81 -14.99
CA SER A 475 -67.38 21.28 -15.38
C SER A 475 -66.87 22.41 -14.48
N LYS A 476 -67.80 23.21 -13.94
CA LYS A 476 -67.49 24.27 -12.97
C LYS A 476 -67.02 23.69 -11.63
N LYS A 477 -67.61 22.58 -11.16
CA LYS A 477 -67.22 21.93 -9.90
C LYS A 477 -65.81 21.32 -9.98
N GLU A 478 -65.50 20.62 -11.06
CA GLU A 478 -64.16 20.03 -11.26
C GLU A 478 -63.06 21.11 -11.34
N LEU A 479 -63.34 22.23 -12.02
CA LEU A 479 -62.41 23.35 -12.11
C LEU A 479 -62.17 24.03 -10.75
N GLU A 480 -63.20 24.13 -9.90
CA GLU A 480 -63.03 24.67 -8.54
C GLU A 480 -62.19 23.77 -7.63
N VAL A 481 -62.30 22.45 -7.75
CA VAL A 481 -61.45 21.49 -7.02
C VAL A 481 -59.99 21.65 -7.44
N LEU A 482 -59.71 21.68 -8.75
CA LEU A 482 -58.36 21.89 -9.26
C LEU A 482 -57.76 23.24 -8.82
N TRP A 483 -58.57 24.30 -8.80
CA TRP A 483 -58.15 25.62 -8.31
C TRP A 483 -57.72 25.58 -6.84
N ARG A 484 -58.50 24.92 -5.99
CA ARG A 484 -58.18 24.77 -4.56
C ARG A 484 -56.89 24.00 -4.36
N ARG A 485 -56.69 22.88 -5.07
CA ARG A 485 -55.46 22.07 -5.01
C ARG A 485 -54.22 22.87 -5.38
N VAL A 486 -54.24 23.59 -6.50
CA VAL A 486 -53.10 24.42 -6.95
C VAL A 486 -52.77 25.51 -5.91
N LYS A 487 -53.78 26.17 -5.36
CA LYS A 487 -53.59 27.22 -4.34
C LYS A 487 -53.02 26.68 -3.03
N THR A 488 -53.47 25.52 -2.58
CA THR A 488 -52.94 24.85 -1.38
C THR A 488 -51.47 24.45 -1.59
N THR A 489 -51.14 23.86 -2.74
CA THR A 489 -49.76 23.48 -3.09
C THR A 489 -48.82 24.69 -3.15
N ALA A 490 -49.25 25.81 -3.74
CA ALA A 490 -48.47 27.05 -3.78
C ALA A 490 -48.17 27.60 -2.38
N THR A 491 -49.14 27.54 -1.47
CA THR A 491 -49.00 28.03 -0.08
C THR A 491 -48.00 27.18 0.69
N LEU A 492 -48.07 25.85 0.55
CA LEU A 492 -47.17 24.92 1.25
C LEU A 492 -45.73 24.98 0.73
N LEU A 493 -45.53 25.14 -0.60
CA LEU A 493 -44.20 25.38 -1.17
C LEU A 493 -43.58 26.68 -0.64
N THR A 494 -44.40 27.73 -0.49
CA THR A 494 -43.95 29.00 0.09
C THR A 494 -43.53 28.84 1.55
N TYR A 495 -44.27 28.06 2.34
CA TYR A 495 -43.92 27.72 3.72
C TYR A 495 -42.57 26.98 3.80
N LEU A 496 -42.38 25.91 3.01
CA LEU A 496 -41.12 25.16 2.96
C LEU A 496 -39.93 26.04 2.57
N LYS A 497 -40.11 26.92 1.58
CA LYS A 497 -39.09 27.88 1.14
C LYS A 497 -38.71 28.86 2.25
N SER A 498 -39.68 29.33 3.03
CA SER A 498 -39.44 30.20 4.19
C SER A 498 -38.67 29.46 5.29
N LYS A 499 -39.10 28.24 5.63
CA LYS A 499 -38.47 27.41 6.67
C LYS A 499 -37.02 27.07 6.31
N ALA A 500 -36.75 26.72 5.05
CA ALA A 500 -35.39 26.48 4.54
C ALA A 500 -34.47 27.70 4.68
N ARG A 501 -34.99 28.91 4.40
CA ARG A 501 -34.21 30.16 4.54
C ARG A 501 -33.85 30.44 6.00
N ILE A 502 -34.77 30.18 6.94
CA ILE A 502 -34.51 30.36 8.38
C ILE A 502 -33.44 29.36 8.86
N MET A 503 -33.55 28.10 8.44
CA MET A 503 -32.59 27.04 8.80
C MET A 503 -31.19 27.22 8.17
N ALA A 504 -31.07 27.95 7.07
CA ALA A 504 -29.79 28.27 6.45
C ALA A 504 -28.97 29.32 7.23
N ILE A 505 -29.57 30.03 8.19
CA ILE A 505 -28.91 31.07 8.98
C ILE A 505 -28.54 30.47 10.35
N PRO A 506 -27.25 30.26 10.68
CA PRO A 506 -26.84 29.45 11.82
C PRO A 506 -27.45 29.87 13.17
N HIS A 507 -27.55 31.18 13.45
CA HIS A 507 -28.11 31.68 14.70
C HIS A 507 -29.65 31.55 14.78
N LEU A 508 -30.34 31.57 13.64
CA LEU A 508 -31.79 31.36 13.55
C LEU A 508 -32.14 29.87 13.49
N ALA A 509 -31.25 29.04 12.95
CA ALA A 509 -31.37 27.59 12.93
C ALA A 509 -31.49 27.03 14.36
N HIS A 510 -30.67 27.53 15.30
CA HIS A 510 -30.82 27.17 16.72
C HIS A 510 -32.23 27.46 17.25
N THR A 511 -32.76 28.66 16.97
CA THR A 511 -34.09 29.07 17.45
C THR A 511 -35.20 28.25 16.79
N SER A 512 -35.09 27.98 15.48
CA SER A 512 -36.06 27.21 14.71
C SER A 512 -36.09 25.73 15.08
N CYS A 513 -34.99 25.18 15.60
CA CYS A 513 -34.89 23.80 16.08
C CYS A 513 -35.09 23.70 17.61
N GLY A 514 -35.52 24.78 18.27
CA GLY A 514 -35.75 24.83 19.72
C GLY A 514 -34.48 24.76 20.59
N ILE A 515 -33.30 24.98 20.01
CA ILE A 515 -32.00 24.83 20.67
C ILE A 515 -31.64 26.11 21.45
N LYS A 516 -31.36 25.97 22.75
CA LYS A 516 -30.95 27.07 23.64
C LYS A 516 -29.54 26.83 24.18
N LYS A 517 -28.80 27.91 24.44
CA LYS A 517 -27.47 27.82 25.07
C LYS A 517 -27.60 28.04 26.58
N LEU A 518 -27.16 27.06 27.37
CA LEU A 518 -27.11 27.11 28.83
C LEU A 518 -25.65 27.16 29.30
N ASP A 519 -25.32 28.14 30.16
CA ASP A 519 -23.97 28.32 30.67
C ASP A 519 -23.54 27.11 31.52
N GLY A 520 -22.36 26.56 31.20
CA GLY A 520 -21.77 25.37 31.85
C GLY A 520 -22.20 24.02 31.27
N VAL A 521 -23.32 23.93 30.55
CA VAL A 521 -23.86 22.68 29.97
C VAL A 521 -23.77 22.64 28.44
N GLY A 522 -23.71 23.81 27.78
CA GLY A 522 -23.64 23.90 26.31
C GLY A 522 -25.01 24.11 25.67
N PHE A 523 -25.21 23.63 24.45
CA PHE A 523 -26.51 23.73 23.76
C PHE A 523 -27.44 22.58 24.21
N VAL A 524 -28.72 22.90 24.41
CA VAL A 524 -29.79 21.97 24.81
C VAL A 524 -31.00 22.10 23.87
N ASP A 525 -31.79 21.05 23.71
CA ASP A 525 -33.04 21.09 22.92
C ASP A 525 -34.21 21.76 23.64
N LYS A 526 -35.39 21.74 22.99
CA LYS A 526 -36.65 22.30 23.51
C LYS A 526 -37.10 21.66 24.83
N ASP A 527 -36.69 20.42 25.09
CA ASP A 527 -37.02 19.61 26.26
C ASP A 527 -35.91 19.67 27.34
N GLY A 528 -34.84 20.43 27.10
CA GLY A 528 -33.73 20.65 28.03
C GLY A 528 -32.64 19.59 28.02
N ILE A 529 -32.62 18.70 27.01
CA ILE A 529 -31.64 17.62 26.89
C ILE A 529 -30.33 18.15 26.26
N PRO A 530 -29.16 17.90 26.87
CA PRO A 530 -27.87 18.31 26.30
C PRO A 530 -27.53 17.59 25.00
N LEU A 531 -26.86 18.29 24.07
CA LEU A 531 -26.37 17.73 22.79
C LEU A 531 -25.56 16.43 22.95
N SER A 532 -24.86 16.24 24.08
CA SER A 532 -24.08 15.02 24.36
C SER A 532 -24.95 13.78 24.61
N GLY A 533 -26.25 13.94 24.86
CA GLY A 533 -27.21 12.86 25.03
C GLY A 533 -27.93 12.45 23.74
N TRP A 534 -27.68 13.13 22.62
CA TRP A 534 -28.30 12.80 21.35
C TRP A 534 -27.68 11.51 20.77
N SER A 535 -28.47 10.45 20.70
CA SER A 535 -28.08 9.20 20.04
C SER A 535 -27.82 9.45 18.55
N ARG A 536 -26.72 8.89 18.01
CA ARG A 536 -26.44 8.90 16.55
C ARG A 536 -27.53 8.20 15.72
N ASN A 537 -28.35 7.36 16.37
CA ASN A 537 -29.53 6.75 15.80
C ASN A 537 -30.76 7.36 16.47
N ALA A 538 -31.18 8.53 16.00
CA ALA A 538 -32.54 8.99 16.25
C ALA A 538 -33.45 8.23 15.28
N ASP A 539 -34.24 7.32 15.84
CA ASP A 539 -35.31 6.63 15.15
C ASP A 539 -36.35 7.67 14.70
N LEU A 540 -36.60 7.77 13.39
CA LEU A 540 -37.51 8.77 12.80
C LEU A 540 -38.99 8.49 13.13
N SER A 541 -39.27 7.50 13.96
CA SER A 541 -40.61 6.99 14.27
C SER A 541 -41.29 7.64 15.48
N SER A 542 -40.68 8.63 16.15
CA SER A 542 -41.28 9.26 17.33
C SER A 542 -41.11 10.77 17.38
N PHE A 543 -41.90 11.48 16.57
CA PHE A 543 -42.23 12.89 16.83
C PHE A 543 -43.68 13.15 16.39
N ASP A 544 -44.63 12.60 17.14
CA ASP A 544 -45.97 13.20 17.25
C ASP A 544 -45.79 14.47 18.10
N GLY A 545 -45.48 15.58 17.44
CA GLY A 545 -45.43 16.90 18.04
C GLY A 545 -46.67 17.69 17.67
N GLU A 546 -47.64 17.73 18.58
CA GLU A 546 -48.79 18.64 18.55
C GLU A 546 -48.33 20.11 18.48
N ASP A 547 -48.33 20.69 17.28
CA ASP A 547 -48.49 22.14 17.08
C ASP A 547 -49.85 22.36 16.37
N GLU A 548 -50.93 22.00 17.08
CA GLU A 548 -52.32 22.09 16.63
C GLU A 548 -52.82 23.52 16.36
N GLU A 549 -52.10 24.59 16.73
CA GLU A 549 -52.68 25.94 16.73
C GLU A 549 -52.48 26.79 15.47
N SER A 550 -51.69 26.35 14.46
CA SER A 550 -51.56 27.08 13.19
C SER A 550 -52.29 26.44 11.99
N TRP A 551 -52.70 25.17 12.10
CA TRP A 551 -53.16 24.38 10.94
C TRP A 551 -54.69 24.40 10.77
N ILE A 552 -55.43 24.83 11.80
CA ILE A 552 -56.91 24.85 11.80
C ILE A 552 -57.49 25.97 10.90
N GLY A 553 -56.66 26.91 10.44
CA GLY A 553 -57.12 28.04 9.62
C GLY A 553 -57.44 27.72 8.15
N ILE A 554 -56.91 26.63 7.59
CA ILE A 554 -57.07 26.32 6.15
C ILE A 554 -58.33 25.49 5.87
N SER A 555 -58.79 24.70 6.84
CA SER A 555 -59.92 23.76 6.65
C SER A 555 -61.31 24.32 6.98
N ARG A 556 -61.42 25.60 7.41
CA ARG A 556 -62.71 26.23 7.76
C ARG A 556 -63.16 27.32 6.78
N GLY A 557 -62.99 27.07 5.47
CA GLY A 557 -63.65 27.83 4.40
C GLY A 557 -64.73 26.97 3.74
N GLU A 558 -65.99 27.34 3.94
CA GLU A 558 -67.21 26.59 3.60
C GLU A 558 -67.33 26.15 2.13
N GLY A 559 -67.82 24.92 1.93
CA GLY A 559 -68.38 24.41 0.67
C GLY A 559 -68.00 22.95 0.42
N LEU A 560 -68.95 22.03 0.71
CA LEU A 560 -68.97 20.57 0.44
C LEU A 560 -67.69 20.07 -0.27
N LEU A 561 -66.66 19.75 0.53
CA LEU A 561 -65.46 19.10 0.03
C LEU A 561 -65.82 17.67 -0.33
N ASP A 562 -65.48 17.26 -1.55
CA ASP A 562 -65.50 15.86 -1.94
C ASP A 562 -64.47 15.08 -1.09
N GLU A 563 -64.76 13.84 -0.73
CA GLU A 563 -63.91 13.01 0.14
C GLU A 563 -62.49 12.91 -0.43
N GLN A 564 -62.35 12.83 -1.75
CA GLN A 564 -61.07 12.77 -2.46
C GLN A 564 -60.21 14.03 -2.35
N ASP A 565 -60.80 15.22 -2.18
CA ASP A 565 -60.03 16.46 -2.03
C ASP A 565 -59.43 16.59 -0.63
N THR A 566 -60.13 16.07 0.38
CA THR A 566 -59.65 16.01 1.77
C THR A 566 -58.47 15.03 1.90
N VAL A 567 -58.53 13.88 1.21
CA VAL A 567 -57.42 12.91 1.18
C VAL A 567 -56.18 13.52 0.51
N TYR A 568 -56.33 14.16 -0.65
CA TYR A 568 -55.20 14.78 -1.36
C TYR A 568 -54.50 15.87 -0.55
N ILE A 569 -55.27 16.73 0.12
CA ILE A 569 -54.70 17.77 0.99
C ILE A 569 -53.99 17.12 2.18
N GLY A 570 -54.57 16.10 2.81
CA GLY A 570 -53.94 15.35 3.90
C GLY A 570 -52.58 14.74 3.53
N GLU A 571 -52.49 14.10 2.37
CA GLU A 571 -51.22 13.52 1.87
C GLU A 571 -50.16 14.60 1.60
N LEU A 572 -50.56 15.77 1.11
CA LEU A 572 -49.65 16.87 0.83
C LEU A 572 -49.11 17.51 2.12
N LEU A 573 -49.96 17.67 3.15
CA LEU A 573 -49.52 18.18 4.46
C LEU A 573 -48.55 17.19 5.13
N ASN A 574 -48.82 15.89 5.07
CA ASN A 574 -47.90 14.85 5.56
C ASN A 574 -46.55 14.89 4.85
N SER A 575 -46.55 15.08 3.52
CA SER A 575 -45.31 15.21 2.74
C SER A 575 -44.50 16.44 3.15
N VAL A 576 -45.16 17.57 3.42
CA VAL A 576 -44.53 18.81 3.87
C VAL A 576 -43.95 18.68 5.29
N GLN A 577 -44.67 17.98 6.17
CA GLN A 577 -44.20 17.67 7.52
C GLN A 577 -42.96 16.78 7.48
N MET A 578 -42.99 15.71 6.69
CA MET A 578 -41.83 14.82 6.51
C MET A 578 -40.59 15.57 6.00
N VAL A 579 -40.75 16.43 5.00
CA VAL A 579 -39.63 17.26 4.48
C VAL A 579 -39.09 18.20 5.57
N THR A 580 -39.99 18.79 6.35
CA THR A 580 -39.66 19.67 7.45
C THR A 580 -38.86 18.97 8.56
N ASP A 581 -39.27 17.76 8.95
CA ASP A 581 -38.61 16.96 9.98
C ASP A 581 -37.22 16.50 9.53
N VAL A 582 -37.09 16.11 8.25
CA VAL A 582 -35.80 15.77 7.64
C VAL A 582 -34.86 16.97 7.65
N MET A 583 -35.34 18.17 7.29
CA MET A 583 -34.54 19.39 7.33
C MET A 583 -34.04 19.71 8.74
N GLU A 584 -34.91 19.57 9.75
CA GLU A 584 -34.52 19.79 11.15
C GLU A 584 -33.51 18.75 11.65
N ALA A 585 -33.70 17.47 11.31
CA ALA A 585 -32.77 16.40 11.67
C ALA A 585 -31.38 16.59 11.05
N LEU A 586 -31.30 17.03 9.80
CA LEU A 586 -30.03 17.30 9.11
C LEU A 586 -29.27 18.46 9.78
N VAL A 587 -29.96 19.56 10.10
CA VAL A 587 -29.34 20.71 10.80
C VAL A 587 -28.81 20.28 12.17
N LYS A 588 -29.57 19.49 12.93
CA LYS A 588 -29.13 18.93 14.22
C LYS A 588 -27.86 18.09 14.09
N ARG A 589 -27.75 17.25 13.05
CA ARG A 589 -26.55 16.45 12.77
C ARG A 589 -25.34 17.30 12.41
N VAL A 590 -25.53 18.36 11.61
CA VAL A 590 -24.45 19.29 11.25
C VAL A 590 -23.91 20.00 12.50
N LEU A 591 -24.79 20.49 13.38
CA LEU A 591 -24.40 21.15 14.62
C LEU A 591 -23.64 20.21 15.57
N LEU A 592 -24.07 18.94 15.67
CA LEU A 592 -23.34 17.91 16.41
C LEU A 592 -21.94 17.70 15.83
N ALA A 593 -21.83 17.52 14.52
CA ALA A 593 -20.55 17.30 13.84
C ALA A 593 -19.59 18.48 14.01
N GLU A 594 -20.06 19.72 13.92
CA GLU A 594 -19.25 20.91 14.17
C GLU A 594 -18.72 20.96 15.60
N SER A 595 -19.57 20.62 16.59
CA SER A 595 -19.17 20.59 18.00
C SER A 595 -18.15 19.49 18.30
N GLU A 596 -18.32 18.30 17.74
CA GLU A 596 -17.40 17.16 17.89
C GLU A 596 -16.06 17.48 17.23
N THR A 597 -16.08 18.09 16.04
CA THR A 597 -14.87 18.52 15.33
C THR A 597 -14.06 19.53 16.16
N LYS A 598 -14.72 20.46 16.85
CA LYS A 598 -14.06 21.42 17.73
C LYS A 598 -13.34 20.73 18.90
N ILE A 599 -13.99 19.77 19.54
CA ILE A 599 -13.41 19.00 20.65
C ILE A 599 -12.21 18.16 20.15
N GLN A 600 -12.32 17.54 18.98
CA GLN A 600 -11.21 16.76 18.42
C GLN A 600 -10.01 17.64 18.05
N LYS A 601 -10.23 18.84 17.52
CA LYS A 601 -9.15 19.81 17.27
C LYS A 601 -8.39 20.19 18.54
N GLU A 602 -9.08 20.38 19.66
CA GLU A 602 -8.44 20.66 20.95
C GLU A 602 -7.61 19.46 21.45
N LYS A 603 -8.10 18.23 21.30
CA LYS A 603 -7.32 17.02 21.63
C LYS A 603 -6.07 16.86 20.77
N VAL A 604 -6.17 17.16 19.47
CA VAL A 604 -5.01 17.13 18.55
C VAL A 604 -3.95 18.15 18.98
N SER A 605 -4.36 19.36 19.36
CA SER A 605 -3.45 20.40 19.87
C SER A 605 -2.70 19.92 21.12
N LEU A 606 -3.40 19.30 22.08
CA LEU A 606 -2.78 18.76 23.29
C LEU A 606 -1.83 17.59 22.98
N GLY A 607 -2.20 16.71 22.05
CA GLY A 607 -1.34 15.62 21.59
C GLY A 607 -0.07 16.11 20.92
N GLN A 608 -0.14 17.19 20.12
CA GLN A 608 1.03 17.81 19.49
C GLN A 608 2.02 18.38 20.53
N GLU A 609 1.54 19.01 21.60
CA GLU A 609 2.39 19.49 22.68
C GLU A 609 3.10 18.34 23.41
N GLU A 610 2.42 17.21 23.65
CA GLU A 610 3.05 16.02 24.27
C GLU A 610 4.10 15.39 23.35
N ILE A 611 3.85 15.35 22.04
CA ILE A 611 4.80 14.84 21.04
C ILE A 611 6.06 15.71 21.01
N LEU A 612 5.94 17.03 21.05
CA LEU A 612 7.08 17.95 21.11
C LEU A 612 7.94 17.71 22.36
N LEU A 613 7.30 17.49 23.52
CA LEU A 613 8.00 17.15 24.77
C LEU A 613 8.76 15.83 24.67
N LYS A 614 8.15 14.78 24.10
CA LYS A 614 8.81 13.47 23.95
C LYS A 614 9.91 13.48 22.88
N SER A 615 9.74 14.26 21.81
CA SER A 615 10.78 14.46 20.79
C SER A 615 12.04 15.08 21.39
N ALA A 616 11.91 16.12 22.21
CA ALA A 616 13.04 16.73 22.92
C ALA A 616 13.73 15.74 23.88
N GLN A 617 12.97 14.85 24.52
CA GLN A 617 13.55 13.78 25.36
C GLN A 617 14.34 12.77 24.53
N LEU A 618 13.82 12.37 23.37
CA LEU A 618 14.49 11.45 22.45
C LEU A 618 15.79 12.04 21.89
N GLU A 619 15.80 13.31 21.49
CA GLU A 619 17.04 13.99 21.04
C GLU A 619 18.11 13.99 22.15
N ASN A 620 17.72 14.23 23.39
CA ASN A 620 18.65 14.19 24.51
C ASN A 620 19.20 12.78 24.77
N MET A 621 18.37 11.74 24.61
CA MET A 621 18.81 10.35 24.70
C MET A 621 19.74 9.97 23.54
N SER A 622 19.42 10.42 22.32
CA SER A 622 20.27 10.22 21.13
C SER A 622 21.66 10.79 21.32
N ARG A 623 21.77 12.03 21.80
CA ARG A 623 23.05 12.67 22.11
C ARG A 623 23.88 11.89 23.14
N LYS A 624 23.24 11.32 24.17
CA LYS A 624 23.94 10.45 25.14
C LYS A 624 24.44 9.16 24.51
N LEU A 625 23.70 8.63 23.54
CA LEU A 625 24.07 7.41 22.82
C LEU A 625 25.28 7.67 21.91
N GLU A 626 25.34 8.81 21.23
CA GLU A 626 26.53 9.26 20.48
C GLU A 626 27.76 9.43 21.39
N GLU A 627 27.59 9.98 22.61
CA GLU A 627 28.68 10.09 23.57
C GLU A 627 29.21 8.71 24.00
N MET A 628 28.30 7.75 24.22
CA MET A 628 28.66 6.35 24.54
C MET A 628 29.39 5.68 23.36
N GLU A 629 28.98 5.93 22.14
CA GLU A 629 29.63 5.40 20.94
C GLU A 629 31.06 5.96 20.78
N ARG A 630 31.25 7.27 20.95
CA ARG A 630 32.59 7.89 20.95
C ARG A 630 33.50 7.29 22.04
N PHE A 631 32.94 7.02 23.22
CA PHE A 631 33.68 6.36 24.30
C PHE A 631 34.09 4.92 23.93
N ALA A 632 33.19 4.16 23.31
CA ALA A 632 33.47 2.80 22.83
C ALA A 632 34.57 2.80 21.76
N LEU A 633 34.51 3.73 20.79
CA LEU A 633 35.53 3.91 19.75
C LEU A 633 36.90 4.23 20.35
N GLY A 634 36.96 5.14 21.33
CA GLY A 634 38.20 5.46 22.05
C GLY A 634 38.80 4.25 22.76
N THR A 635 37.96 3.42 23.40
CA THR A 635 38.40 2.19 24.07
C THR A 635 38.94 1.16 23.07
N ASN A 636 38.29 1.05 21.90
CA ASN A 636 38.71 0.11 20.85
C ASN A 636 40.06 0.53 20.21
N SER A 637 40.30 1.84 20.06
CA SER A 637 41.61 2.36 19.64
C SER A 637 42.72 1.97 20.62
N ILE A 638 42.47 2.12 21.93
CA ILE A 638 43.44 1.70 22.96
C ILE A 638 43.69 0.19 22.90
N LEU A 639 42.63 -0.60 22.69
CA LEU A 639 42.75 -2.06 22.58
C LEU A 639 43.60 -2.46 21.37
N ASN A 640 43.44 -1.78 20.23
CA ASN A 640 44.23 -2.00 19.03
C ASN A 640 45.70 -1.60 19.22
N ASP A 641 45.98 -0.48 19.88
CA ASP A 641 47.35 -0.08 20.23
C ASP A 641 48.01 -1.09 21.17
N MET A 642 47.26 -1.60 22.16
CA MET A 642 47.74 -2.66 23.05
C MET A 642 48.02 -3.95 22.27
N ARG A 643 47.14 -4.33 21.34
CA ARG A 643 47.33 -5.50 20.48
C ARG A 643 48.59 -5.36 19.63
N GLN A 644 48.82 -4.20 19.02
CA GLN A 644 50.01 -3.97 18.21
C GLN A 644 51.29 -4.07 19.04
N ARG A 645 51.32 -3.46 20.24
CA ARG A 645 52.46 -3.58 21.16
C ARG A 645 52.76 -5.02 21.55
N VAL A 646 51.73 -5.85 21.72
CA VAL A 646 51.89 -7.28 22.01
C VAL A 646 52.49 -8.00 20.80
N LEU A 647 52.03 -7.71 19.57
CA LEU A 647 52.59 -8.27 18.35
C LEU A 647 54.08 -7.90 18.20
N ASP A 648 54.43 -6.64 18.38
CA ASP A 648 55.82 -6.16 18.30
C ASP A 648 56.72 -6.85 19.36
N LEU A 649 56.19 -7.07 20.57
CA LEU A 649 56.88 -7.82 21.64
C LEU A 649 57.11 -9.28 21.27
N VAL A 650 56.13 -9.93 20.64
CA VAL A 650 56.26 -11.32 20.16
C VAL A 650 57.31 -11.41 19.05
N GLU A 651 57.31 -10.46 18.11
CA GLU A 651 58.30 -10.42 17.04
C GLU A 651 59.72 -10.21 17.58
N GLU A 652 59.93 -9.25 18.49
CA GLU A 652 61.25 -9.03 19.10
C GLU A 652 61.70 -10.24 19.93
N THR A 653 60.78 -10.90 20.65
CA THR A 653 61.09 -12.14 21.39
C THR A 653 61.52 -13.25 20.44
N THR A 654 60.90 -13.35 19.27
CA THR A 654 61.25 -14.33 18.24
C THR A 654 62.65 -14.05 17.69
N ARG A 655 62.95 -12.78 17.36
CA ARG A 655 64.27 -12.33 16.90
C ARG A 655 65.38 -12.55 17.95
N GLN A 656 65.05 -12.45 19.24
CA GLN A 656 65.99 -12.77 20.33
C GLN A 656 66.26 -14.26 20.44
N ARG A 657 65.25 -15.12 20.22
CA ARG A 657 65.42 -16.58 20.20
C ARG A 657 66.30 -17.03 19.03
N GLU A 658 66.12 -16.46 17.85
CA GLU A 658 66.95 -16.76 16.67
C GLU A 658 68.42 -16.41 16.94
N ARG A 659 68.69 -15.19 17.43
CA ARG A 659 70.05 -14.77 17.82
C ARG A 659 70.65 -15.66 18.92
N ALA A 660 69.85 -16.15 19.86
CA ALA A 660 70.31 -17.07 20.88
C ALA A 660 70.70 -18.43 20.27
N ALA A 661 69.93 -18.94 19.30
CA ALA A 661 70.23 -20.18 18.59
C ALA A 661 71.52 -20.06 17.75
N GLU A 662 71.70 -18.96 17.02
CA GLU A 662 72.93 -18.68 16.26
C GLU A 662 74.16 -18.63 17.18
N ASN A 663 74.04 -17.97 18.34
CA ASN A 663 75.12 -17.91 19.34
C ASN A 663 75.43 -19.30 19.93
N GLU A 664 74.43 -20.16 20.08
CA GLU A 664 74.62 -21.53 20.58
C GLU A 664 75.35 -22.40 19.55
N GLU A 665 75.01 -22.26 18.27
CA GLU A 665 75.71 -22.91 17.16
C GLU A 665 77.17 -22.44 17.06
N GLU A 666 77.40 -21.14 17.14
CA GLU A 666 78.74 -20.54 17.17
C GLU A 666 79.57 -21.07 18.34
N LEU A 667 78.99 -21.12 19.54
CA LEU A 667 79.64 -21.67 20.72
C LEU A 667 80.00 -23.15 20.55
N SER A 668 79.14 -23.93 19.89
CA SER A 668 79.40 -25.33 19.55
C SER A 668 80.60 -25.46 18.60
N ARG A 669 80.65 -24.62 17.56
CA ARG A 669 81.78 -24.59 16.60
C ARG A 669 83.09 -24.23 17.30
N VAL A 670 83.09 -23.18 18.12
CA VAL A 670 84.28 -22.75 18.89
C VAL A 670 84.74 -23.87 19.83
N LYS A 671 83.82 -24.56 20.52
CA LYS A 671 84.18 -25.72 21.36
C LYS A 671 84.88 -26.81 20.54
N GLN A 672 84.40 -27.10 19.34
CA GLN A 672 84.99 -28.11 18.46
C GLN A 672 86.38 -27.71 17.96
N GLU A 673 86.58 -26.42 17.64
CA GLU A 673 87.90 -25.88 17.31
C GLU A 673 88.89 -25.99 18.47
N PHE A 674 88.45 -25.68 19.71
CA PHE A 674 89.27 -25.85 20.91
C PHE A 674 89.65 -27.32 21.14
N VAL A 675 88.76 -28.27 20.85
CA VAL A 675 89.08 -29.71 20.93
C VAL A 675 90.13 -30.09 19.88
N SER A 676 90.00 -29.59 18.64
CA SER A 676 91.00 -29.79 17.58
C SER A 676 92.36 -29.19 17.95
N LEU A 677 92.37 -27.97 18.49
CA LEU A 677 93.58 -27.30 18.96
C LEU A 677 94.24 -28.10 20.10
N LYS A 678 93.45 -28.61 21.06
CA LYS A 678 93.97 -29.47 22.13
C LYS A 678 94.63 -30.74 21.58
N SER A 679 94.05 -31.36 20.56
CA SER A 679 94.63 -32.53 19.88
C SER A 679 95.94 -32.17 19.17
N TYR A 680 95.99 -31.02 18.48
CA TYR A 680 97.18 -30.53 17.81
C TYR A 680 98.32 -30.24 18.78
N VAL A 681 98.03 -29.54 19.88
CA VAL A 681 99.00 -29.25 20.95
C VAL A 681 99.50 -30.56 21.58
N SER A 682 98.62 -31.54 21.82
CA SER A 682 99.02 -32.85 22.35
C SER A 682 99.96 -33.59 21.39
N SER A 683 99.71 -33.50 20.08
CA SER A 683 100.58 -34.07 19.05
C SER A 683 101.94 -33.37 19.00
N LEU A 684 101.99 -32.04 19.11
CA LEU A 684 103.24 -31.29 19.19
C LEU A 684 104.06 -31.64 20.44
N ILE A 685 103.40 -31.85 21.58
CA ILE A 685 104.06 -32.31 22.80
C ILE A 685 104.68 -33.70 22.57
N ALA A 686 103.95 -34.63 21.95
CA ALA A 686 104.48 -35.96 21.62
C ALA A 686 105.66 -35.91 20.63
N VAL A 687 105.61 -35.04 19.61
CA VAL A 687 106.74 -34.80 18.69
C VAL A 687 107.95 -34.25 19.45
N ARG A 688 107.75 -33.28 20.35
CA ARG A 688 108.82 -32.73 21.19
C ARG A 688 109.44 -33.80 22.09
N GLU A 689 108.64 -34.66 22.71
CA GLU A 689 109.13 -35.77 23.53
C GLU A 689 109.93 -36.78 22.70
N THR A 690 109.48 -37.05 21.47
CA THR A 690 110.21 -37.91 20.52
C THR A 690 111.55 -37.28 20.12
N LEU A 691 111.57 -35.98 19.81
CA LEU A 691 112.79 -35.25 19.48
C LEU A 691 113.77 -35.21 20.66
N LEU A 692 113.30 -34.97 21.89
CA LEU A 692 114.13 -35.05 23.10
C LEU A 692 114.68 -36.45 23.35
N SER A 693 113.91 -37.50 23.01
CA SER A 693 114.38 -38.88 23.04
C SER A 693 115.45 -39.14 21.98
N SER A 694 115.27 -38.63 20.77
CA SER A 694 116.26 -38.71 19.69
C SER A 694 117.52 -37.92 20.01
N GLU A 695 117.42 -36.72 20.61
CA GLU A 695 118.55 -35.91 21.08
C GLU A 695 119.36 -36.68 22.12
N LYS A 696 118.71 -37.31 23.12
CA LYS A 696 119.39 -38.20 24.06
C LYS A 696 120.07 -39.39 23.38
N GLN A 697 119.48 -39.96 22.33
CA GLN A 697 120.10 -41.03 21.53
C GLN A 697 121.30 -40.50 20.74
N PHE A 698 121.22 -39.32 20.14
CA PHE A 698 122.34 -38.67 19.44
C PHE A 698 123.48 -38.34 20.40
N ASP A 699 123.22 -37.77 21.59
CA ASP A 699 124.22 -37.58 22.65
C ASP A 699 124.89 -38.89 23.06
N THR A 700 124.14 -40.00 23.04
CA THR A 700 124.68 -41.34 23.35
C THR A 700 125.56 -41.87 22.21
N ILE A 701 125.17 -41.61 20.94
CA ILE A 701 125.93 -41.98 19.75
C ILE A 701 127.19 -41.12 19.60
N GLU A 702 127.12 -39.81 19.86
CA GLU A 702 128.26 -38.89 19.83
C GLU A 702 129.30 -39.31 20.88
N LYS A 703 128.87 -39.64 22.11
CA LYS A 703 129.75 -40.23 23.14
C LYS A 703 130.34 -41.59 22.76
N LEU A 704 129.70 -42.34 21.85
CA LEU A 704 130.23 -43.60 21.32
C LEU A 704 131.18 -43.40 20.13
N CYS A 705 131.03 -42.31 19.36
CA CYS A 705 131.93 -41.94 18.26
C CYS A 705 133.17 -41.17 18.72
N GLU A 706 133.13 -40.48 19.86
CA GLU A 706 134.32 -39.89 20.51
C GLU A 706 135.23 -40.94 21.20
N ARG A 707 134.78 -42.20 21.28
CA ARG A 707 135.53 -43.35 21.79
C ARG A 707 136.06 -44.20 20.65
#